data_AF-A0AAU7AW37-F1
#
_entry.id   AF-A0AAU7AW37-F1
#
_cell.length_a   1.000
_cell.length_b   1.000
_cell.length_c   1.000
_cell.angle_alpha   90.00
_cell.angle_beta   90.00
_cell.angle_gamma   90.00
#
_symmetry.space_group_name_H-M   'P 1'
#
loop_
_entity.id
_entity.type
_entity.pdbx_description
1 polymer ?
#
loop_
_entity_poly.entity_id
_entity_poly.type
_entity_poly.pdbx_seq_one_letter_code
_entity_poly.pdbx_strand_id
1 'polypeptide(L)'
;MAAAAFDGSAYRKEVLSSLRDRSPSEVEDLFWLAHIPRELDDDRAIRERLSAAKGFLNKELSRARQAAVASAVLKEWPRVEQALTDTPTRRALRDRLERTPDAPAPTAAPRRRQAAGSDDPVARRRRQVAANLRELARLRGEPELAEDLFALLGLPVSATPATIEERLAKIGEVNRRRRADRERSLTDELLAQARELLVVGDPRAYMAGLEADNAGGVADTLLAGDIDGAREAVAAARAAGTSDAALIAQVAAPARERAAAGGPPLATSAAGLGTWCPSCGTVNAVGAAACAGCRGDLTVQCEACRTVSPADLPRCPSCSANLDEPRSALAAVRAEREAARAAQHAPPAPVAHVTVDRTEDGAVLTWPASAESGVDAYLVERTAGGSTRVLGRTTLTTWTDSNAVVPGVSWSVRVLRGERASDPVLAGAPPKGGGSATSRSPAPGTATPAGADERGSAASRSPRPSTATPSAPEFSGLTGVRARASIPVELSWTAPPGADVVLHRTERRDDGDVERRISVDPGGYRDRQVGRGRTYVYRVSLVGDDGPAVLLELVAGSGDEVLPSASAPAAPEPAAPSAAEPAAASPAPPPPAVEPLPPEQEAAPPEPPAPQPEPAAAPPAPAPPAPQQAAEPPAPGPPPTPDPPRPPGVLIEGVRVTREGDGRTRVTWDWPTGVTEAYVAWGSTPPQTAGGQGRKVTNMRYELDGGAFLDGIPGGTHVAVFAGRRDPAGTLAWGAAHTTSRGTAP
;
A
#
# COMPACT_ATOMS: atom_id res chain seq x y z
N MET A 1 3.70 52.23 0.05
CA MET A 1 2.43 51.51 -0.16
C MET A 1 1.97 50.99 1.19
N ALA A 2 0.71 51.21 1.60
CA ALA A 2 0.20 50.64 2.84
C ALA A 2 0.17 49.11 2.72
N ALA A 3 0.80 48.39 3.65
CA ALA A 3 0.78 46.94 3.65
C ALA A 3 -0.66 46.44 3.85
N ALA A 4 -1.12 45.50 3.00
CA ALA A 4 -2.45 44.90 3.16
C ALA A 4 -2.60 44.24 4.56
N ALA A 5 -3.81 44.25 5.11
CA ALA A 5 -4.09 43.57 6.37
C ALA A 5 -3.87 42.05 6.25
N PHE A 6 -3.57 41.39 7.37
CA PHE A 6 -3.40 39.93 7.42
C PHE A 6 -4.72 39.22 7.04
N ASP A 7 -4.68 38.33 6.05
CA ASP A 7 -5.82 37.54 5.60
C ASP A 7 -5.72 36.08 6.08
N GLY A 8 -6.48 35.74 7.12
CA GLY A 8 -6.52 34.37 7.66
C GLY A 8 -7.13 33.32 6.72
N SER A 9 -7.85 33.71 5.67
CA SER A 9 -8.35 32.79 4.64
C SER A 9 -7.25 32.46 3.64
N ALA A 10 -6.49 33.46 3.18
CA ALA A 10 -5.29 33.26 2.37
C ALA A 10 -4.25 32.42 3.12
N TYR A 11 -3.99 32.75 4.40
CA TYR A 11 -3.08 31.98 5.25
C TYR A 11 -3.44 30.49 5.34
N ARG A 12 -4.73 30.18 5.52
CA ARG A 12 -5.22 28.79 5.54
C ARG A 12 -4.99 28.07 4.23
N LYS A 13 -5.26 28.73 3.11
CA LYS A 13 -5.19 28.16 1.76
C LYS A 13 -3.75 27.94 1.33
N GLU A 14 -2.89 28.92 1.56
CA GLU A 14 -1.53 28.95 1.02
C GLU A 14 -0.53 28.30 1.97
N VAL A 15 -0.58 28.64 3.27
CA VAL A 15 0.41 28.18 4.25
C VAL A 15 -0.05 26.86 4.90
N LEU A 16 -1.18 26.87 5.62
CA LEU A 16 -1.60 25.70 6.40
C LEU A 16 -1.95 24.50 5.54
N SER A 17 -2.58 24.69 4.37
CA SER A 17 -2.87 23.56 3.46
C SER A 17 -1.60 22.93 2.91
N SER A 18 -0.57 23.73 2.62
CA SER A 18 0.71 23.24 2.10
C SER A 18 1.52 22.50 3.16
N LEU A 19 1.36 22.86 4.43
CA LEU A 19 2.01 22.24 5.58
C LEU A 19 1.35 20.94 6.08
N ARG A 20 0.27 20.47 5.45
CA ARG A 20 -0.33 19.18 5.81
C ARG A 20 0.57 18.00 5.50
N ASP A 21 1.36 18.14 4.44
CA ASP A 21 2.18 17.06 3.88
C ASP A 21 3.68 17.33 4.06
N ARG A 22 4.07 18.29 4.93
CA ARG A 22 5.48 18.65 5.19
C ARG A 22 5.67 19.21 6.60
N SER A 23 6.87 19.09 7.15
CA SER A 23 7.16 19.67 8.48
C SER A 23 7.41 21.18 8.37
N PRO A 24 6.83 22.02 9.26
CA PRO A 24 7.15 23.45 9.32
C PRO A 24 8.63 23.74 9.58
N SER A 25 9.36 22.83 10.23
CA SER A 25 10.80 22.99 10.53
C SER A 25 11.69 22.99 9.28
N GLU A 26 11.23 22.35 8.22
CA GLU A 26 11.92 22.21 6.93
C GLU A 26 11.73 23.44 6.03
N VAL A 27 10.83 24.36 6.41
CA VAL A 27 10.54 25.56 5.62
C VAL A 27 11.62 26.61 5.86
N GLU A 28 12.44 26.84 4.84
CA GLU A 28 13.48 27.87 4.89
C GLU A 28 12.93 29.29 4.68
N ASP A 29 11.84 29.43 3.92
CA ASP A 29 11.18 30.71 3.68
C ASP A 29 10.26 31.11 4.84
N LEU A 30 10.86 31.75 5.85
CA LEU A 30 10.13 32.22 7.03
C LEU A 30 9.16 33.37 6.71
N PHE A 31 9.39 34.13 5.63
CA PHE A 31 8.46 35.16 5.16
C PHE A 31 7.15 34.53 4.70
N TRP A 32 7.23 33.46 3.91
CA TRP A 32 6.06 32.67 3.52
C TRP A 32 5.36 32.04 4.71
N LEU A 33 6.12 31.45 5.65
CA LEU A 33 5.54 30.81 6.83
C LEU A 33 4.75 31.80 7.71
N ALA A 34 5.19 33.06 7.78
CA ALA A 34 4.48 34.14 8.48
C ALA A 34 3.44 34.88 7.61
N HIS A 35 3.34 34.57 6.31
CA HIS A 35 2.54 35.30 5.31
C HIS A 35 2.87 36.80 5.26
N ILE A 36 4.17 37.09 5.20
CA ILE A 36 4.74 38.43 5.09
C ILE A 36 5.45 38.54 3.73
N PRO A 37 5.12 39.54 2.89
CA PRO A 37 5.82 39.79 1.64
C PRO A 37 7.31 40.01 1.89
N ARG A 38 8.16 39.40 1.06
CA ARG A 38 9.62 39.44 1.23
C ARG A 38 10.15 40.88 1.13
N GLU A 39 9.51 41.69 0.30
CA GLU A 39 9.80 43.09 0.04
C GLU A 39 9.36 44.05 1.18
N LEU A 40 8.59 43.57 2.16
CA LEU A 40 8.24 44.37 3.33
C LEU A 40 9.47 44.50 4.25
N ASP A 41 9.96 45.73 4.45
CA ASP A 41 11.12 46.02 5.33
C ASP A 41 10.81 47.02 6.45
N ASP A 42 9.52 47.23 6.76
CA ASP A 42 9.08 48.06 7.88
C ASP A 42 8.93 47.21 9.16
N ASP A 43 9.78 47.47 10.16
CA ASP A 43 9.83 46.73 11.43
C ASP A 43 8.52 46.79 12.22
N ARG A 44 7.76 47.89 12.12
CA ARG A 44 6.47 48.01 12.78
C ARG A 44 5.43 47.15 12.06
N ALA A 45 5.36 47.26 10.73
CA ALA A 45 4.42 46.48 9.93
C ALA A 45 4.67 44.96 10.04
N ILE A 46 5.94 44.54 10.09
CA ILE A 46 6.32 43.14 10.29
C ILE A 46 5.86 42.63 11.67
N ARG A 47 6.10 43.39 12.75
CA ARG A 47 5.66 43.01 14.10
C ARG A 47 4.14 42.92 14.20
N GLU A 48 3.41 43.87 13.61
CA GLU A 48 1.95 43.83 13.54
C GLU A 48 1.44 42.57 12.80
N ARG A 49 2.08 42.18 11.69
CA ARG A 49 1.73 40.96 10.96
C ARG A 49 2.08 39.68 11.70
N LEU A 50 3.25 39.60 12.32
CA LEU A 50 3.63 38.46 13.16
C LEU A 50 2.62 38.28 14.30
N SER A 51 2.22 39.36 14.97
CA SER A 51 1.19 39.32 16.01
C SER A 51 -0.16 38.80 15.48
N ALA A 52 -0.61 39.31 14.33
CA ALA A 52 -1.86 38.88 13.70
C ALA A 52 -1.83 37.39 13.30
N ALA A 53 -0.74 36.93 12.68
CA ALA A 53 -0.55 35.54 12.26
C ALA A 53 -0.49 34.58 13.46
N LYS A 54 0.25 34.93 14.53
CA LYS A 54 0.30 34.17 15.79
C LYS A 54 -1.07 34.08 16.45
N GLY A 55 -1.79 35.20 16.52
CA GLY A 55 -3.15 35.26 17.05
C GLY A 55 -4.13 34.40 16.24
N PHE A 56 -3.96 34.35 14.92
CA PHE A 56 -4.73 33.48 14.04
C PHE A 56 -4.41 31.99 14.28
N LEU A 57 -3.14 31.61 14.33
CA LEU A 57 -2.71 30.24 14.63
C LEU A 57 -3.25 29.72 15.97
N ASN A 58 -3.23 30.56 17.01
CA ASN A 58 -3.81 30.22 18.31
C ASN A 58 -5.32 29.94 18.22
N LYS A 59 -6.05 30.63 17.34
CA LYS A 59 -7.48 30.34 17.09
C LYS A 59 -7.64 29.00 16.36
N GLU A 60 -6.75 28.67 15.43
CA GLU A 60 -6.77 27.41 14.67
C GLU A 60 -6.45 26.18 15.53
N LEU A 61 -5.80 26.33 16.70
CA LEU A 61 -5.64 25.23 17.67
C LEU A 61 -6.97 24.62 18.13
N SER A 62 -8.04 25.42 18.17
CA SER A 62 -9.38 24.95 18.55
C SER A 62 -10.12 24.21 17.43
N ARG A 63 -9.57 24.18 16.20
CA ARG A 63 -10.21 23.58 15.03
C ARG A 63 -9.63 22.21 14.73
N ALA A 64 -10.46 21.17 14.88
CA ALA A 64 -10.05 19.76 14.74
C ALA A 64 -9.20 19.47 13.48
N ARG A 65 -9.53 20.09 12.34
CA ARG A 65 -8.83 19.86 11.06
C ARG A 65 -7.45 20.50 10.95
N GLN A 66 -7.17 21.58 11.70
CA GLN A 66 -5.94 22.37 11.57
C GLN A 66 -5.11 22.40 12.86
N ALA A 67 -5.63 21.88 13.97
CA ALA A 67 -4.99 21.95 15.28
C ALA A 67 -3.56 21.39 15.28
N ALA A 68 -3.34 20.23 14.65
CA ALA A 68 -2.02 19.61 14.58
C ALA A 68 -1.00 20.47 13.80
N VAL A 69 -1.38 20.95 12.62
CA VAL A 69 -0.51 21.79 11.77
C VAL A 69 -0.27 23.15 12.42
N ALA A 70 -1.29 23.78 12.98
CA ALA A 70 -1.17 25.06 13.68
C ALA A 70 -0.26 24.93 14.93
N SER A 71 -0.37 23.84 15.68
CA SER A 71 0.51 23.53 16.80
C SER A 71 1.97 23.38 16.37
N ALA A 72 2.22 22.66 15.27
CA ALA A 72 3.56 22.51 14.73
C ALA A 72 4.18 23.85 14.27
N VAL A 73 3.40 24.71 13.61
CA VAL A 73 3.85 26.06 13.24
C VAL A 73 4.12 26.92 14.46
N LEU A 74 3.28 26.83 15.50
CA LEU A 74 3.48 27.57 16.75
C LEU A 74 4.75 27.15 17.50
N LYS A 75 5.15 25.88 17.39
CA LYS A 75 6.42 25.38 17.94
C LYS A 75 7.64 26.02 17.27
N GLU A 76 7.57 26.25 15.96
CA GLU A 76 8.62 26.95 15.20
C GLU A 76 8.52 28.48 15.28
N TRP A 77 7.44 29.02 15.86
CA TRP A 77 7.18 30.46 15.88
C TRP A 77 8.27 31.31 16.53
N PRO A 78 8.97 30.89 17.62
CA PRO A 78 10.08 31.66 18.16
C PRO A 78 11.20 31.91 17.14
N ARG A 79 11.51 30.92 16.30
CA ARG A 79 12.49 31.03 15.21
C ARG A 79 12.03 32.04 14.16
N VAL A 80 10.75 32.00 13.77
CA VAL A 80 10.15 32.95 12.81
C VAL A 80 10.20 34.38 13.36
N GLU A 81 9.75 34.56 14.60
CA GLU A 81 9.66 35.87 15.26
C GLU A 81 11.04 36.48 15.47
N GLN A 82 12.03 35.68 15.89
CA GLN A 82 13.42 36.12 16.03
C GLN A 82 14.03 36.53 14.68
N ALA A 83 13.92 35.67 13.65
CA ALA A 83 14.56 35.91 12.36
C ALA A 83 13.96 37.09 11.60
N LEU A 84 12.66 37.34 11.74
CA LEU A 84 11.97 38.42 11.01
C LEU A 84 11.94 39.74 11.78
N THR A 85 12.10 39.74 13.11
CA THR A 85 12.19 40.99 13.90
C THR A 85 13.60 41.58 13.90
N ASP A 86 14.64 40.73 13.78
CA ASP A 86 16.02 41.19 13.67
C ASP A 86 16.35 41.64 12.23
N THR A 87 16.54 42.95 12.02
CA THR A 87 16.75 43.54 10.68
C THR A 87 17.95 42.95 9.93
N PRO A 88 19.14 42.76 10.54
CA PRO A 88 20.26 42.10 9.89
C PRO A 88 19.95 40.65 9.47
N THR A 89 19.38 39.84 10.36
CA THR A 89 19.01 38.45 10.05
C THR A 89 17.95 38.38 8.95
N ARG A 90 16.94 39.23 9.02
CA ARG A 90 15.89 39.33 8.01
C ARG A 90 16.44 39.65 6.62
N ARG A 91 17.36 40.62 6.53
CA ARG A 91 18.02 40.98 5.26
C ARG A 91 18.90 39.84 4.74
N ALA A 92 19.69 39.22 5.59
CA ALA A 92 20.51 38.07 5.21
C ALA A 92 19.66 36.88 4.71
N LEU A 93 18.51 36.64 5.33
CA LEU A 93 17.55 35.63 4.89
C LEU A 93 16.96 35.97 3.52
N ARG A 94 16.56 37.23 3.30
CA ARG A 94 16.06 37.73 2.02
C ARG A 94 17.10 37.55 0.92
N ASP A 95 18.33 38.00 1.16
CA ASP A 95 19.45 37.89 0.21
C ASP A 95 19.79 36.42 -0.11
N ARG A 96 19.65 35.51 0.85
CA ARG A 96 19.87 34.06 0.64
C ARG A 96 18.77 33.46 -0.25
N LEU A 97 17.51 33.84 -0.01
CA LEU A 97 16.37 33.38 -0.80
C LEU A 97 16.39 33.97 -2.22
N GLU A 98 16.86 35.22 -2.40
CA GLU A 98 17.02 35.86 -3.71
C GLU A 98 18.21 35.31 -4.51
N ARG A 99 19.31 34.95 -3.83
CA ARG A 99 20.49 34.30 -4.45
C ARG A 99 20.27 32.85 -4.86
N THR A 100 19.13 32.26 -4.53
CA THR A 100 18.75 30.90 -4.92
C THR A 100 17.62 31.02 -5.96
N PRO A 101 17.91 31.40 -7.23
CA PRO A 101 16.89 31.88 -8.16
C PRO A 101 15.94 30.76 -8.64
N ASP A 102 16.30 29.50 -8.38
CA ASP A 102 15.51 28.30 -8.69
C ASP A 102 14.77 27.71 -7.48
N ALA A 103 14.73 28.39 -6.32
CA ALA A 103 13.81 28.05 -5.26
C ALA A 103 12.50 28.84 -5.48
N PRO A 104 11.47 28.26 -6.13
CA PRO A 104 10.21 28.97 -6.32
C PRO A 104 9.69 29.42 -4.96
N ALA A 105 9.30 30.69 -4.84
CA ALA A 105 8.41 31.10 -3.76
C ALA A 105 7.23 30.11 -3.73
N PRO A 106 6.73 29.65 -2.57
CA PRO A 106 5.63 28.69 -2.53
C PRO A 106 4.30 29.40 -2.81
N THR A 107 4.21 30.11 -3.93
CA THR A 107 2.94 30.36 -4.61
C THR A 107 2.54 29.06 -5.29
N ALA A 108 1.25 28.74 -5.19
CA ALA A 108 0.63 27.53 -5.71
C ALA A 108 1.30 27.05 -7.01
N ALA A 109 2.15 26.02 -6.89
CA ALA A 109 2.95 25.54 -8.00
C ALA A 109 2.03 25.28 -9.20
N PRO A 110 2.34 25.77 -10.41
CA PRO A 110 1.72 25.22 -11.60
C PRO A 110 2.09 23.75 -11.58
N ARG A 111 1.08 22.87 -11.53
CA ARG A 111 1.19 21.42 -11.48
C ARG A 111 2.36 20.97 -12.34
N ARG A 112 3.54 20.82 -11.71
CA ARG A 112 4.66 20.06 -12.26
C ARG A 112 4.00 18.73 -12.53
N ARG A 113 3.96 18.31 -13.79
CA ARG A 113 3.46 16.99 -14.18
C ARG A 113 4.13 15.99 -13.25
N GLN A 114 3.45 15.64 -12.17
CA GLN A 114 3.55 14.34 -11.56
C GLN A 114 3.41 13.45 -12.78
N ALA A 115 4.49 12.75 -13.11
CA ALA A 115 4.37 11.54 -13.89
C ALA A 115 3.13 10.83 -13.34
N ALA A 116 2.19 10.53 -14.23
CA ALA A 116 0.86 10.03 -13.91
C ALA A 116 0.94 8.66 -13.24
N GLY A 117 1.45 8.61 -12.01
CA GLY A 117 1.12 7.61 -11.02
C GLY A 117 -0.28 7.96 -10.56
N SER A 118 -1.25 7.19 -11.04
CA SER A 118 -2.64 7.27 -10.65
C SER A 118 -2.77 7.48 -9.14
N ASP A 119 -3.28 8.64 -8.75
CA ASP A 119 -3.78 8.90 -7.40
C ASP A 119 -5.10 8.11 -7.27
N ASP A 120 -4.98 6.78 -7.24
CA ASP A 120 -6.09 5.83 -7.31
C ASP A 120 -6.99 6.08 -6.09
N PRO A 121 -8.24 6.54 -6.28
CA PRO A 121 -9.16 6.78 -5.18
C PRO A 121 -9.40 5.50 -4.37
N VAL A 122 -9.30 4.32 -4.99
CA VAL A 122 -9.43 3.03 -4.31
C VAL A 122 -8.24 2.78 -3.39
N ALA A 123 -7.01 2.99 -3.86
CA ALA A 123 -5.80 2.91 -3.02
C ALA A 123 -5.83 3.88 -1.83
N ARG A 124 -6.28 5.12 -2.05
CA ARG A 124 -6.47 6.09 -0.96
C ARG A 124 -7.48 5.59 0.07
N ARG A 125 -8.58 5.00 -0.38
CA ARG A 125 -9.60 4.43 0.50
C ARG A 125 -9.08 3.21 1.25
N ARG A 126 -8.31 2.31 0.63
CA ARG A 126 -7.66 1.18 1.32
C ARG A 126 -6.70 1.64 2.43
N ARG A 127 -5.90 2.70 2.18
CA ARG A 127 -5.07 3.32 3.23
C ARG A 127 -5.89 3.87 4.40
N GLN A 128 -7.03 4.51 4.12
CA GLN A 128 -7.94 4.98 5.16
C GLN A 128 -8.53 3.81 5.97
N VAL A 129 -8.94 2.74 5.31
CA VAL A 129 -9.42 1.50 5.96
C VAL A 129 -8.33 0.95 6.89
N ALA A 130 -7.09 0.79 6.40
CA ALA A 130 -5.99 0.28 7.21
C ALA A 130 -5.67 1.15 8.44
N ALA A 131 -5.79 2.48 8.32
CA ALA A 131 -5.63 3.40 9.45
C ALA A 131 -6.77 3.25 10.47
N ASN A 132 -8.01 3.15 9.99
CA ASN A 132 -9.19 2.98 10.83
C ASN A 132 -9.18 1.62 11.56
N LEU A 133 -8.76 0.54 10.90
CA LEU A 133 -8.60 -0.79 11.49
C LEU A 133 -7.56 -0.79 12.61
N ARG A 134 -6.39 -0.18 12.39
CA ARG A 134 -5.35 -0.03 13.44
C ARG A 134 -5.84 0.75 14.66
N GLU A 135 -6.57 1.83 14.44
CA GLU A 135 -7.15 2.60 15.53
C GLU A 135 -8.22 1.80 16.29
N LEU A 136 -9.08 1.06 15.58
CA LEU A 136 -10.09 0.21 16.21
C LEU A 136 -9.45 -0.91 17.04
N ALA A 137 -8.42 -1.57 16.48
CA ALA A 137 -7.63 -2.60 17.17
C ALA A 137 -7.02 -2.06 18.47
N ARG A 138 -6.46 -0.83 18.42
CA ARG A 138 -5.90 -0.15 19.60
C ARG A 138 -6.97 0.15 20.67
N LEU A 139 -8.16 0.58 20.27
CA LEU A 139 -9.25 0.87 21.20
C LEU A 139 -9.80 -0.39 21.88
N ARG A 140 -9.81 -1.52 21.17
CA ARG A 140 -10.29 -2.83 21.69
C ARG A 140 -9.22 -3.65 22.40
N GLY A 141 -7.95 -3.38 22.15
CA GLY A 141 -6.86 -4.26 22.58
C GLY A 141 -6.78 -5.57 21.79
N GLU A 142 -7.31 -5.57 20.57
CA GLU A 142 -7.42 -6.74 19.67
C GLU A 142 -6.58 -6.48 18.41
N PRO A 143 -5.26 -6.73 18.42
CA PRO A 143 -4.36 -6.43 17.31
C PRO A 143 -4.73 -7.14 16.00
N GLU A 144 -5.36 -8.31 16.06
CA GLU A 144 -5.84 -9.09 14.91
C GLU A 144 -6.87 -8.34 14.05
N LEU A 145 -7.60 -7.38 14.61
CA LEU A 145 -8.53 -6.54 13.84
C LEU A 145 -7.81 -5.59 12.88
N ALA A 146 -6.51 -5.35 13.07
CA ALA A 146 -5.75 -4.42 12.24
C ALA A 146 -5.38 -4.99 10.85
N GLU A 147 -5.58 -6.29 10.62
CA GLU A 147 -5.14 -6.99 9.41
C GLU A 147 -5.88 -6.51 8.17
N ASP A 148 -7.19 -6.77 8.10
CA ASP A 148 -8.03 -6.40 6.96
C ASP A 148 -9.53 -6.39 7.33
N LEU A 149 -10.37 -6.07 6.34
CA LEU A 149 -11.82 -6.04 6.50
C LEU A 149 -12.43 -7.44 6.71
N PHE A 150 -11.81 -8.52 6.23
CA PHE A 150 -12.29 -9.88 6.49
C PHE A 150 -12.03 -10.29 7.94
N ALA A 151 -10.87 -9.93 8.49
CA ALA A 151 -10.55 -10.10 9.91
C ALA A 151 -11.53 -9.32 10.80
N LEU A 152 -11.85 -8.06 10.45
CA LEU A 152 -12.88 -7.27 11.13
C LEU A 152 -14.25 -7.98 11.17
N LEU A 153 -14.64 -8.60 10.06
CA LEU A 153 -15.92 -9.30 9.94
C LEU A 153 -15.90 -10.69 10.58
N GLY A 154 -14.72 -11.25 10.84
CA GLY A 154 -14.54 -12.64 11.27
C GLY A 154 -14.97 -13.63 10.18
N LEU A 155 -14.66 -13.33 8.92
CA LEU A 155 -15.00 -14.14 7.75
C LEU A 155 -13.74 -14.60 7.02
N PRO A 156 -13.77 -15.76 6.33
CA PRO A 156 -12.70 -16.14 5.42
C PRO A 156 -12.71 -15.26 4.15
N VAL A 157 -11.56 -15.12 3.50
CA VAL A 157 -11.42 -14.39 2.22
C VAL A 157 -12.23 -15.02 1.07
N SER A 158 -12.68 -16.27 1.24
CA SER A 158 -13.57 -17.00 0.32
C SER A 158 -15.06 -16.69 0.52
N ALA A 159 -15.42 -15.87 1.51
CA ALA A 159 -16.82 -15.54 1.80
C ALA A 159 -17.51 -14.87 0.61
N THR A 160 -18.75 -15.29 0.34
CA THR A 160 -19.56 -14.71 -0.73
C THR A 160 -20.06 -13.31 -0.37
N PRO A 161 -20.38 -12.43 -1.34
CA PRO A 161 -20.95 -11.12 -1.07
C PRO A 161 -22.21 -11.16 -0.20
N ALA A 162 -23.07 -12.18 -0.38
CA ALA A 162 -24.25 -12.37 0.45
C ALA A 162 -23.91 -12.66 1.92
N THR A 163 -22.94 -13.54 2.18
CA THR A 163 -22.43 -13.83 3.53
C THR A 163 -21.80 -12.59 4.18
N ILE A 164 -21.06 -11.80 3.40
CA ILE A 164 -20.45 -10.55 3.84
C ILE A 164 -21.55 -9.55 4.24
N GLU A 165 -22.59 -9.39 3.41
CA GLU A 165 -23.70 -8.48 3.66
C GLU A 165 -24.51 -8.84 4.92
N GLU A 166 -24.82 -10.13 5.11
CA GLU A 166 -25.47 -10.62 6.33
C GLU A 166 -24.63 -10.30 7.57
N ARG A 167 -23.32 -10.53 7.50
CA ARG A 167 -22.40 -10.28 8.61
C ARG A 167 -22.30 -8.79 8.93
N LEU A 168 -22.22 -7.93 7.91
CA LEU A 168 -22.24 -6.48 8.06
C LEU A 168 -23.50 -6.00 8.79
N ALA A 169 -24.67 -6.53 8.41
CA ALA A 169 -25.94 -6.18 9.05
C ALA A 169 -25.95 -6.57 10.54
N LYS A 170 -25.46 -7.77 10.86
CA LYS A 170 -25.36 -8.27 12.24
C LYS A 170 -24.44 -7.42 13.12
N ILE A 171 -23.24 -7.09 12.64
CA ILE A 171 -22.29 -6.26 13.39
C ILE A 171 -22.85 -4.83 13.54
N GLY A 172 -23.45 -4.28 12.48
CA GLY A 172 -24.08 -2.96 12.54
C GLY A 172 -25.21 -2.86 13.55
N GLU A 173 -26.04 -3.90 13.69
CA GLU A 173 -27.10 -3.95 14.71
C GLU A 173 -26.54 -3.94 16.13
N VAL A 174 -25.50 -4.75 16.38
CA VAL A 174 -24.81 -4.74 17.68
C VAL A 174 -24.17 -3.37 17.94
N ASN A 175 -23.55 -2.76 16.94
CA ASN A 175 -22.88 -1.48 17.08
C ASN A 175 -23.86 -0.33 17.36
N ARG A 176 -25.06 -0.34 16.75
CA ARG A 176 -26.11 0.66 17.01
C ARG A 176 -26.61 0.67 18.46
N ARG A 177 -26.56 -0.49 19.13
CA ARG A 177 -26.94 -0.62 20.55
C ARG A 177 -25.87 -0.08 21.50
N ARG A 178 -24.65 0.16 21.02
CA ARG A 178 -23.56 0.73 21.83
C ARG A 178 -23.77 2.23 22.06
N ARG A 179 -23.14 2.75 23.12
CA ARG A 179 -23.06 4.18 23.40
C ARG A 179 -22.39 4.91 22.23
N ALA A 180 -22.81 6.15 21.98
CA ALA A 180 -22.16 7.01 20.99
C ALA A 180 -20.77 7.44 21.47
N ASP A 181 -19.75 6.72 21.00
CA ASP A 181 -18.34 7.01 21.27
C ASP A 181 -17.49 6.85 20.00
N ARG A 182 -16.16 6.98 20.16
CA ARG A 182 -15.20 6.88 19.06
C ARG A 182 -15.19 5.49 18.44
N GLU A 183 -15.30 4.44 19.25
CA GLU A 183 -15.29 3.05 18.79
C GLU A 183 -16.52 2.76 17.93
N ARG A 184 -17.70 3.20 18.37
CA ARG A 184 -18.94 3.07 17.60
C ARG A 184 -18.82 3.78 16.25
N SER A 185 -18.34 5.03 16.24
CA SER A 185 -18.22 5.83 15.02
C SER A 185 -17.23 5.22 14.02
N LEU A 186 -16.08 4.72 14.49
CA LEU A 186 -15.10 4.02 13.65
C LEU A 186 -15.65 2.71 13.09
N THR A 187 -16.39 1.96 13.91
CA THR A 187 -17.03 0.72 13.47
C THR A 187 -18.06 1.02 12.37
N ASP A 188 -18.91 2.04 12.53
CA ASP A 188 -19.88 2.43 11.50
C ASP A 188 -19.20 2.85 10.18
N GLU A 189 -18.09 3.59 10.25
CA GLU A 189 -17.31 3.98 9.07
C GLU A 189 -16.68 2.78 8.36
N LEU A 190 -16.08 1.85 9.12
CA LEU A 190 -15.49 0.62 8.59
C LEU A 190 -16.53 -0.31 7.96
N LEU A 191 -17.72 -0.43 8.54
CA LEU A 191 -18.82 -1.22 7.97
C LEU A 191 -19.31 -0.62 6.64
N ALA A 192 -19.36 0.71 6.52
CA ALA A 192 -19.69 1.38 5.27
C ALA A 192 -18.61 1.13 4.20
N GLN A 193 -17.34 1.25 4.57
CA GLN A 193 -16.20 0.97 3.69
C GLN A 193 -16.17 -0.51 3.25
N ALA A 194 -16.46 -1.44 4.16
CA ALA A 194 -16.55 -2.87 3.86
C ALA A 194 -17.66 -3.20 2.88
N ARG A 195 -18.85 -2.59 3.04
CA ARG A 195 -19.94 -2.72 2.07
C ARG A 195 -19.51 -2.23 0.68
N GLU A 196 -18.87 -1.08 0.61
CA GLU A 196 -18.44 -0.48 -0.65
C GLU A 196 -17.33 -1.30 -1.34
N LEU A 197 -16.36 -1.80 -0.59
CA LEU A 197 -15.19 -2.50 -1.16
C LEU A 197 -15.42 -4.00 -1.39
N LEU A 198 -16.22 -4.67 -0.53
CA LEU A 198 -16.38 -6.12 -0.55
C LEU A 198 -17.75 -6.60 -1.07
N VAL A 199 -18.79 -5.76 -1.03
CA VAL A 199 -20.13 -6.14 -1.53
C VAL A 199 -20.42 -5.47 -2.86
N VAL A 200 -20.23 -4.15 -2.94
CA VAL A 200 -20.40 -3.41 -4.20
C VAL A 200 -19.19 -3.58 -5.11
N GLY A 201 -17.99 -3.59 -4.54
CA GLY A 201 -16.73 -3.88 -5.22
C GLY A 201 -16.44 -5.39 -5.35
N ASP A 202 -15.26 -5.70 -5.89
CA ASP A 202 -14.75 -7.07 -5.97
C ASP A 202 -13.83 -7.36 -4.77
N PRO A 203 -14.19 -8.32 -3.88
CA PRO A 203 -13.33 -8.72 -2.76
C PRO A 203 -11.93 -9.18 -3.19
N ARG A 204 -11.79 -9.81 -4.36
CA ARG A 204 -10.46 -10.23 -4.86
C ARG A 204 -9.62 -9.04 -5.27
N ALA A 205 -10.23 -8.04 -5.91
CA ALA A 205 -9.55 -6.78 -6.25
C ALA A 205 -9.13 -6.01 -4.98
N TYR A 206 -9.92 -6.05 -3.91
CA TYR A 206 -9.52 -5.50 -2.61
C TYR A 206 -8.26 -6.20 -2.06
N MET A 207 -8.23 -7.55 -2.06
CA MET A 207 -7.07 -8.31 -1.58
C MET A 207 -5.82 -8.07 -2.43
N ALA A 208 -5.94 -8.12 -3.76
CA ALA A 208 -4.84 -7.80 -4.67
C ALA A 208 -4.33 -6.36 -4.46
N GLY A 209 -5.24 -5.43 -4.16
CA GLY A 209 -4.91 -4.06 -3.81
C GLY A 209 -4.14 -3.93 -2.49
N LEU A 210 -4.48 -4.72 -1.47
CA LEU A 210 -3.72 -4.77 -0.22
C LEU A 210 -2.32 -5.35 -0.44
N GLU A 211 -2.19 -6.41 -1.23
CA GLU A 211 -0.88 -6.98 -1.60
C GLU A 211 -0.02 -5.95 -2.33
N ALA A 212 -0.61 -5.20 -3.27
CA ALA A 212 0.07 -4.14 -3.98
C ALA A 212 0.47 -2.97 -3.06
N ASP A 213 -0.40 -2.55 -2.14
CA ASP A 213 -0.13 -1.45 -1.20
C ASP A 213 0.98 -1.84 -0.21
N ASN A 214 0.94 -3.07 0.33
CA ASN A 214 1.94 -3.60 1.26
C ASN A 214 3.31 -3.69 0.62
N ALA A 215 3.36 -4.12 -0.64
CA ALA A 215 4.61 -4.26 -1.36
C ALA A 215 5.14 -2.93 -1.89
N GLY A 216 4.27 -1.98 -2.26
CA GLY A 216 4.65 -0.62 -2.68
C GLY A 216 5.35 0.17 -1.56
N GLY A 217 4.91 0.00 -0.31
CA GLY A 217 5.53 0.67 0.84
C GLY A 217 7.00 0.30 1.08
N VAL A 218 7.42 -0.89 0.62
CA VAL A 218 8.83 -1.33 0.70
C VAL A 218 9.72 -0.54 -0.25
N ALA A 219 9.27 -0.30 -1.49
CA ALA A 219 10.04 0.45 -2.47
C ALA A 219 10.17 1.92 -2.06
N ASP A 220 9.08 2.52 -1.57
CA ASP A 220 9.04 3.92 -1.15
C ASP A 220 9.96 4.20 0.04
N THR A 221 9.92 3.34 1.07
CA THR A 221 10.78 3.48 2.27
C THR A 221 12.26 3.32 1.91
N LEU A 222 12.60 2.35 1.06
CA LEU A 222 13.97 2.18 0.54
C LEU A 222 14.45 3.39 -0.28
N LEU A 223 13.60 3.94 -1.14
CA LEU A 223 13.93 5.13 -1.94
C LEU A 223 14.10 6.38 -1.09
N ALA A 224 13.36 6.49 0.01
CA ALA A 224 13.49 7.55 1.01
C ALA A 224 14.75 7.38 1.89
N GLY A 225 15.39 6.22 1.87
CA GLY A 225 16.53 5.89 2.72
C GLY A 225 16.15 5.54 4.16
N ASP A 226 14.86 5.29 4.43
CA ASP A 226 14.35 4.85 5.72
C ASP A 226 14.49 3.34 5.85
N ILE A 227 15.64 2.89 6.34
CA ILE A 227 15.98 1.46 6.44
C ILE A 227 15.12 0.75 7.50
N ASP A 228 14.78 1.43 8.60
CA ASP A 228 13.95 0.82 9.65
C ASP A 228 12.50 0.71 9.19
N GLY A 229 11.96 1.76 8.55
CA GLY A 229 10.67 1.69 7.87
C GLY A 229 10.63 0.63 6.76
N ALA A 230 11.72 0.47 6.01
CA ALA A 230 11.83 -0.59 5.01
C ALA A 230 11.82 -1.99 5.64
N ARG A 231 12.52 -2.20 6.77
CA ARG A 231 12.49 -3.48 7.50
C ARG A 231 11.09 -3.79 8.01
N GLU A 232 10.41 -2.80 8.60
CA GLU A 232 9.04 -2.94 9.08
C GLU A 232 8.09 -3.26 7.91
N ALA A 233 8.21 -2.56 6.78
CA ALA A 233 7.41 -2.81 5.59
C ALA A 233 7.65 -4.21 5.01
N VAL A 234 8.91 -4.68 4.98
CA VAL A 234 9.25 -6.03 4.52
C VAL A 234 8.68 -7.09 5.47
N ALA A 235 8.80 -6.88 6.79
CA ALA A 235 8.23 -7.78 7.78
C ALA A 235 6.70 -7.83 7.68
N ALA A 236 6.03 -6.69 7.50
CA ALA A 236 4.59 -6.59 7.30
C ALA A 236 4.15 -7.29 6.01
N ALA A 237 4.85 -7.07 4.90
CA ALA A 237 4.53 -7.72 3.63
C ALA A 237 4.69 -9.25 3.71
N ARG A 238 5.72 -9.74 4.41
CA ARG A 238 5.91 -11.19 4.68
C ARG A 238 4.81 -11.76 5.58
N ALA A 239 4.42 -11.03 6.62
CA ALA A 239 3.30 -11.42 7.48
C ALA A 239 1.98 -11.52 6.69
N ALA A 240 1.80 -10.65 5.69
CA ALA A 240 0.70 -10.70 4.75
C ALA A 240 0.84 -11.78 3.65
N GLY A 241 1.91 -12.60 3.67
CA GLY A 241 2.12 -13.69 2.72
C GLY A 241 2.82 -13.29 1.41
N THR A 242 3.33 -12.07 1.31
CA THR A 242 4.07 -11.62 0.11
C THR A 242 5.42 -12.35 0.05
N SER A 243 5.70 -13.00 -1.08
CA SER A 243 7.00 -13.66 -1.29
C SER A 243 8.14 -12.67 -1.50
N ASP A 244 9.36 -13.03 -1.09
CA ASP A 244 10.56 -12.23 -1.35
C ASP A 244 10.76 -11.94 -2.84
N ALA A 245 10.40 -12.87 -3.73
CA ALA A 245 10.47 -12.67 -5.18
C ALA A 245 9.56 -11.53 -5.66
N ALA A 246 8.35 -11.42 -5.10
CA ALA A 246 7.41 -10.34 -5.41
C ALA A 246 7.92 -8.98 -4.90
N LEU A 247 8.49 -8.95 -3.69
CA LEU A 247 9.10 -7.74 -3.14
C LEU A 247 10.31 -7.28 -3.96
N ILE A 248 11.20 -8.21 -4.31
CA ILE A 248 12.35 -7.97 -5.19
C ILE A 248 11.91 -7.40 -6.54
N ALA A 249 10.86 -7.96 -7.15
CA ALA A 249 10.36 -7.50 -8.45
C ALA A 249 9.88 -6.04 -8.41
N GLN A 250 9.28 -5.59 -7.31
CA GLN A 250 8.80 -4.22 -7.16
C GLN A 250 9.92 -3.21 -6.96
N VAL A 251 10.97 -3.59 -6.22
CA VAL A 251 12.13 -2.71 -6.03
C VAL A 251 13.01 -2.70 -7.28
N ALA A 252 13.00 -3.77 -8.10
CA ALA A 252 13.90 -3.91 -9.25
C ALA A 252 13.81 -2.77 -10.28
N ALA A 253 12.61 -2.31 -10.64
CA ALA A 253 12.44 -1.22 -11.60
C ALA A 253 13.00 0.13 -11.08
N PRO A 254 12.54 0.67 -9.93
CA PRO A 254 13.09 1.91 -9.38
C PRO A 254 14.58 1.80 -9.05
N ALA A 255 15.04 0.61 -8.66
CA ALA A 255 16.45 0.36 -8.39
C ALA A 255 17.33 0.41 -9.66
N ARG A 256 16.83 -0.09 -10.80
CA ARG A 256 17.50 0.03 -12.10
C ARG A 256 17.51 1.48 -12.60
N GLU A 257 16.39 2.18 -12.48
CA GLU A 257 16.32 3.60 -12.85
C GLU A 257 17.30 4.44 -12.04
N ARG A 258 17.40 4.19 -10.72
CA ARG A 258 18.37 4.84 -9.85
C ARG A 258 19.81 4.51 -10.22
N ALA A 259 20.11 3.24 -10.52
CA ALA A 259 21.44 2.82 -11.00
C ALA A 259 21.83 3.55 -12.30
N ALA A 260 20.92 3.59 -13.27
CA ALA A 260 21.14 4.25 -14.55
C ALA A 260 21.36 5.77 -14.40
N ALA A 261 20.75 6.38 -13.40
CA ALA A 261 20.95 7.79 -13.05
C ALA A 261 22.23 8.06 -12.22
N GLY A 262 23.03 7.03 -11.89
CA GLY A 262 24.21 7.17 -11.02
C GLY A 262 23.85 7.51 -9.56
N GLY A 263 22.63 7.19 -9.13
CA GLY A 263 22.19 7.40 -7.76
C GLY A 263 22.88 6.47 -6.76
N PRO A 264 22.87 6.79 -5.46
CA PRO A 264 23.49 5.96 -4.43
C PRO A 264 22.75 4.61 -4.31
N PRO A 265 23.44 3.57 -3.82
CA PRO A 265 22.88 2.24 -3.67
C PRO A 265 21.63 2.21 -2.80
N LEU A 266 20.66 1.38 -3.19
CA LEU A 266 19.53 1.02 -2.32
C LEU A 266 19.98 -0.11 -1.41
N ALA A 267 20.03 0.14 -0.10
CA ALA A 267 20.47 -0.82 0.90
C ALA A 267 19.42 -1.92 1.14
N THR A 268 19.05 -2.66 0.10
CA THR A 268 18.06 -3.75 0.16
C THR A 268 18.52 -4.87 1.10
N SER A 269 19.83 -5.06 1.25
CA SER A 269 20.40 -6.04 2.19
C SER A 269 20.13 -5.65 3.63
N ALA A 270 20.17 -4.35 3.95
CA ALA A 270 19.85 -3.85 5.28
C ALA A 270 18.37 -4.06 5.63
N ALA A 271 17.48 -4.00 4.63
CA ALA A 271 16.05 -4.33 4.77
C ALA A 271 15.75 -5.84 4.77
N GLY A 272 16.76 -6.69 4.52
CA GLY A 272 16.61 -8.15 4.53
C GLY A 272 15.94 -8.71 3.27
N LEU A 273 15.95 -7.99 2.14
CA LEU A 273 15.37 -8.44 0.86
C LEU A 273 16.37 -9.12 -0.08
N GLY A 274 17.66 -9.04 0.25
CA GLY A 274 18.75 -9.48 -0.63
C GLY A 274 19.68 -8.34 -1.01
N THR A 275 20.70 -8.62 -1.81
CA THR A 275 21.76 -7.65 -2.12
C THR A 275 21.54 -7.02 -3.48
N TRP A 276 21.42 -5.70 -3.50
CA TRP A 276 21.36 -4.91 -4.72
C TRP A 276 22.71 -4.84 -5.42
N CYS A 277 22.74 -5.07 -6.73
CA CYS A 277 23.95 -4.95 -7.53
C CYS A 277 24.16 -3.50 -7.98
N PRO A 278 25.23 -2.82 -7.54
CA PRO A 278 25.50 -1.44 -7.92
C PRO A 278 25.84 -1.23 -9.39
N SER A 279 26.24 -2.29 -10.11
CA SER A 279 26.62 -2.18 -11.52
C SER A 279 25.43 -2.24 -12.48
N CYS A 280 24.40 -3.04 -12.19
CA CYS A 280 23.28 -3.26 -13.13
C CYS A 280 21.89 -3.09 -12.50
N GLY A 281 21.82 -2.74 -11.22
CA GLY A 281 20.57 -2.53 -10.51
C GLY A 281 19.78 -3.80 -10.18
N THR A 282 20.31 -4.99 -10.48
CA THR A 282 19.65 -6.27 -10.18
C THR A 282 19.71 -6.55 -8.68
N VAL A 283 18.57 -6.79 -8.04
CA VAL A 283 18.50 -7.28 -6.66
C VAL A 283 18.63 -8.80 -6.66
N ASN A 284 19.50 -9.34 -5.82
CA ASN A 284 19.85 -10.77 -5.78
C ASN A 284 19.45 -11.34 -4.42
N ALA A 285 19.15 -12.64 -4.38
CA ALA A 285 18.79 -13.32 -3.14
C ALA A 285 19.86 -13.13 -2.05
N VAL A 286 19.43 -13.17 -0.78
CA VAL A 286 20.31 -13.09 0.38
C VAL A 286 21.42 -14.14 0.28
N GLY A 287 22.68 -13.71 0.46
CA GLY A 287 23.85 -14.60 0.43
C GLY A 287 24.43 -14.88 -0.96
N ALA A 288 23.86 -14.33 -2.04
CA ALA A 288 24.46 -14.42 -3.35
C ALA A 288 25.85 -13.73 -3.37
N ALA A 289 26.89 -14.45 -3.84
CA ALA A 289 28.23 -13.90 -3.94
C ALA A 289 28.44 -13.05 -5.20
N ALA A 290 27.73 -13.38 -6.29
CA ALA A 290 27.80 -12.71 -7.58
C ALA A 290 26.40 -12.41 -8.12
N CYS A 291 26.30 -11.32 -8.88
CA CYS A 291 25.06 -10.86 -9.46
C CYS A 291 24.57 -11.80 -10.56
N ALA A 292 23.28 -12.16 -10.53
CA ALA A 292 22.67 -12.98 -11.57
C ALA A 292 22.62 -12.29 -12.95
N GLY A 293 22.56 -10.95 -12.97
CA GLY A 293 22.48 -10.15 -14.20
C GLY A 293 23.83 -9.92 -14.88
N CYS A 294 24.79 -9.32 -14.16
CA CYS A 294 26.09 -8.93 -14.74
C CYS A 294 27.28 -9.76 -14.22
N ARG A 295 27.05 -10.75 -13.34
CA ARG A 295 28.09 -11.54 -12.66
C ARG A 295 29.05 -10.75 -11.78
N GLY A 296 28.73 -9.49 -11.49
CA GLY A 296 29.54 -8.68 -10.59
C GLY A 296 29.44 -9.10 -9.14
N ASP A 297 30.54 -8.99 -8.39
CA ASP A 297 30.59 -9.27 -6.96
C ASP A 297 29.55 -8.45 -6.20
N LEU A 298 28.86 -9.12 -5.28
CA LEU A 298 27.83 -8.54 -4.42
C LEU A 298 28.35 -8.22 -3.02
N THR A 299 29.66 -8.35 -2.82
CA THR A 299 30.32 -8.02 -1.57
C THR A 299 31.48 -7.07 -1.82
N VAL A 300 31.79 -6.26 -0.82
CA VAL A 300 32.93 -5.34 -0.80
C VAL A 300 33.68 -5.54 0.52
N GLN A 301 35.01 -5.60 0.45
CA GLN A 301 35.84 -5.66 1.64
C GLN A 301 36.12 -4.26 2.14
N CYS A 302 35.78 -3.97 3.40
CA CYS A 302 36.10 -2.69 4.02
C CYS A 302 37.62 -2.56 4.19
N GLU A 303 38.22 -1.44 3.75
CA GLU A 303 39.66 -1.24 3.87
C GLU A 303 40.11 -0.96 5.32
N ALA A 304 39.24 -0.32 6.11
CA ALA A 304 39.55 0.06 7.50
C ALA A 304 39.58 -1.15 8.45
N CYS A 305 38.62 -2.08 8.34
CA CYS A 305 38.50 -3.21 9.27
C CYS A 305 38.50 -4.59 8.62
N ARG A 306 38.67 -4.67 7.29
CA ARG A 306 38.71 -5.91 6.49
C ARG A 306 37.43 -6.75 6.50
N THR A 307 36.35 -6.28 7.11
CA THR A 307 35.04 -6.93 7.10
C THR A 307 34.45 -6.95 5.69
N VAL A 308 34.02 -8.12 5.24
CA VAL A 308 33.27 -8.31 4.00
C VAL A 308 31.83 -7.87 4.25
N SER A 309 31.37 -6.86 3.49
CA SER A 309 30.05 -6.26 3.63
C SER A 309 29.27 -6.41 2.32
N PRO A 310 27.92 -6.49 2.36
CA PRO A 310 27.12 -6.39 1.15
C PRO A 310 27.43 -5.11 0.36
N ALA A 311 27.54 -5.24 -0.96
CA ALA A 311 28.00 -4.15 -1.83
C ALA A 311 27.01 -2.97 -1.91
N ASP A 312 25.75 -3.18 -1.53
CA ASP A 312 24.68 -2.19 -1.51
C ASP A 312 24.63 -1.34 -0.23
N LEU A 313 25.45 -1.64 0.77
CA LEU A 313 25.55 -0.80 1.96
C LEU A 313 26.43 0.44 1.69
N PRO A 314 26.00 1.65 2.09
CA PRO A 314 26.85 2.84 1.97
C PRO A 314 27.99 2.85 2.99
N ARG A 315 27.84 2.14 4.12
CA ARG A 315 28.82 2.10 5.20
C ARG A 315 29.04 0.68 5.71
N CYS A 316 30.25 0.42 6.20
CA CYS A 316 30.58 -0.86 6.81
C CYS A 316 29.78 -1.04 8.12
N PRO A 317 29.06 -2.17 8.30
CA PRO A 317 28.31 -2.42 9.53
C PRO A 317 29.21 -2.62 10.76
N SER A 318 30.50 -2.94 10.57
CA SER A 318 31.43 -3.17 11.69
C SER A 318 32.12 -1.90 12.18
N CYS A 319 32.60 -1.02 11.29
CA CYS A 319 33.39 0.15 11.67
C CYS A 319 32.81 1.49 11.16
N SER A 320 31.65 1.45 10.47
CA SER A 320 30.97 2.62 9.87
C SER A 320 31.76 3.38 8.80
N ALA A 321 32.92 2.88 8.35
CA ALA A 321 33.66 3.48 7.24
C ALA A 321 32.84 3.47 5.94
N ASN A 322 33.02 4.50 5.10
CA ASN A 322 32.36 4.59 3.80
C ASN A 322 32.86 3.47 2.86
N LEU A 323 31.94 2.82 2.14
CA LEU A 323 32.23 1.74 1.19
C LEU A 323 32.24 2.18 -0.29
N ASP A 324 31.98 3.46 -0.59
CA ASP A 324 31.93 3.99 -1.95
C ASP A 324 33.28 3.93 -2.67
N GLU A 325 34.37 4.25 -1.97
CA GLU A 325 35.72 4.24 -2.51
C GLU A 325 36.19 2.82 -2.89
N PRO A 326 36.15 1.80 -2.00
CA PRO A 326 36.53 0.44 -2.38
C PRO A 326 35.60 -0.15 -3.45
N ARG A 327 34.33 0.26 -3.50
CA ARG A 327 33.40 -0.15 -4.58
C ARG A 327 33.82 0.43 -5.93
N SER A 328 34.20 1.70 -5.97
CA SER A 328 34.68 2.38 -7.17
C SER A 328 35.98 1.77 -7.68
N ALA A 329 36.91 1.44 -6.77
CA ALA A 329 38.14 0.73 -7.11
C ALA A 329 37.86 -0.65 -7.73
N LEU A 330 36.93 -1.43 -7.16
CA LEU A 330 36.54 -2.74 -7.70
C LEU A 330 35.91 -2.62 -9.10
N ALA A 331 35.09 -1.59 -9.31
CA ALA A 331 34.49 -1.30 -10.61
C ALA A 331 35.54 -0.93 -11.66
N ALA A 332 36.56 -0.15 -11.30
CA ALA A 332 37.67 0.20 -12.19
C ALA A 332 38.49 -1.04 -12.59
N VAL A 333 38.88 -1.89 -11.63
CA VAL A 333 39.60 -3.14 -11.90
C VAL A 333 38.79 -4.06 -12.83
N ARG A 334 37.46 -4.10 -12.67
CA ARG A 334 36.60 -4.86 -13.58
C ARG A 334 36.59 -4.27 -14.98
N ALA A 335 36.41 -2.96 -15.10
CA ALA A 335 36.43 -2.27 -16.39
C ALA A 335 37.75 -2.51 -17.14
N GLU A 336 38.89 -2.50 -16.43
CA GLU A 336 40.19 -2.85 -16.99
C GLU A 336 40.26 -4.31 -17.46
N ARG A 337 39.76 -5.26 -16.66
CA ARG A 337 39.71 -6.68 -17.06
C ARG A 337 38.80 -6.92 -18.25
N GLU A 338 37.66 -6.25 -18.32
CA GLU A 338 36.73 -6.31 -19.44
C GLU A 338 37.34 -5.68 -20.69
N ALA A 339 37.99 -4.53 -20.57
CA ALA A 339 38.73 -3.89 -21.66
C ALA A 339 39.89 -4.77 -22.15
N ALA A 340 40.65 -5.39 -21.24
CA ALA A 340 41.72 -6.32 -21.59
C ALA A 340 41.18 -7.57 -22.30
N ARG A 341 40.05 -8.13 -21.83
CA ARG A 341 39.37 -9.24 -22.51
C ARG A 341 38.85 -8.80 -23.88
N ALA A 342 38.23 -7.62 -23.99
CA ALA A 342 37.75 -7.09 -25.26
C ALA A 342 38.91 -6.87 -26.25
N ALA A 343 40.05 -6.35 -25.79
CA ALA A 343 41.27 -6.19 -26.59
C ALA A 343 41.86 -7.52 -27.04
N GLN A 344 41.90 -8.53 -26.16
CA GLN A 344 42.33 -9.90 -26.53
C GLN A 344 41.43 -10.54 -27.59
N HIS A 345 40.17 -10.13 -27.67
CA HIS A 345 39.20 -10.68 -28.62
C HIS A 345 38.86 -9.70 -29.76
N ALA A 346 39.62 -8.61 -29.94
CA ALA A 346 39.41 -7.69 -31.04
C ALA A 346 39.62 -8.41 -32.38
N PRO A 347 38.78 -8.15 -33.41
CA PRO A 347 38.99 -8.71 -34.73
C PRO A 347 40.35 -8.23 -35.27
N PRO A 348 41.08 -9.07 -36.02
CA PRO A 348 42.35 -8.69 -36.61
C PRO A 348 42.17 -7.55 -37.62
N ALA A 349 43.24 -6.80 -37.91
CA ALA A 349 43.25 -5.78 -38.94
C ALA A 349 42.83 -6.35 -40.31
N PRO A 350 42.15 -5.55 -41.15
CA PRO A 350 41.74 -5.96 -42.48
C PRO A 350 42.94 -6.27 -43.40
N VAL A 351 42.72 -7.14 -44.39
CA VAL A 351 43.71 -7.45 -45.43
C VAL A 351 43.95 -6.21 -46.30
N ALA A 352 45.16 -5.66 -46.30
CA ALA A 352 45.50 -4.56 -47.20
C ALA A 352 45.62 -5.08 -48.65
N HIS A 353 45.08 -4.35 -49.63
CA HIS A 353 45.29 -4.58 -51.07
C HIS A 353 45.00 -6.02 -51.56
N VAL A 354 43.74 -6.26 -51.91
CA VAL A 354 43.34 -7.48 -52.64
C VAL A 354 43.46 -7.23 -54.13
N THR A 355 44.36 -7.97 -54.78
CA THR A 355 44.50 -7.99 -56.25
C THR A 355 43.64 -9.09 -56.83
N VAL A 356 42.97 -8.81 -57.95
CA VAL A 356 42.11 -9.77 -58.65
C VAL A 356 42.56 -9.88 -60.11
N ASP A 357 43.15 -11.01 -60.44
CA ASP A 357 43.54 -11.36 -61.79
C ASP A 357 42.45 -12.23 -62.43
N ARG A 358 41.80 -11.71 -63.47
CA ARG A 358 40.74 -12.43 -64.19
C ARG A 358 41.34 -13.26 -65.31
N THR A 359 41.00 -14.53 -65.36
CA THR A 359 41.42 -15.48 -66.39
C THR A 359 40.21 -15.92 -67.21
N GLU A 360 40.43 -16.60 -68.33
CA GLU A 360 39.33 -17.17 -69.13
C GLU A 360 38.48 -18.19 -68.34
N ASP A 361 39.10 -18.86 -67.37
CA ASP A 361 38.49 -19.90 -66.54
C ASP A 361 38.02 -19.42 -65.15
N GLY A 362 38.11 -18.11 -64.84
CA GLY A 362 37.67 -17.58 -63.54
C GLY A 362 38.44 -16.36 -63.04
N ALA A 363 38.70 -16.29 -61.73
CA ALA A 363 39.47 -15.24 -61.10
C ALA A 363 40.41 -15.80 -60.03
N VAL A 364 41.63 -15.28 -60.00
CA VAL A 364 42.61 -15.54 -58.95
C VAL A 364 42.73 -14.29 -58.10
N LEU A 365 42.47 -14.44 -56.82
CA LEU A 365 42.63 -13.39 -55.82
C LEU A 365 43.98 -13.59 -55.12
N THR A 366 44.75 -12.52 -54.99
CA THR A 366 46.02 -12.51 -54.26
C THR A 366 46.03 -11.34 -53.28
N TRP A 367 46.52 -11.57 -52.07
CA TRP A 367 46.67 -10.53 -51.07
C TRP A 367 47.96 -10.71 -50.25
N PRO A 368 48.52 -9.66 -49.64
CA PRO A 368 49.65 -9.81 -48.72
C PRO A 368 49.22 -10.57 -47.46
N ALA A 369 50.15 -11.35 -46.90
CA ALA A 369 49.96 -11.94 -45.58
C ALA A 369 49.75 -10.84 -44.54
N SER A 370 48.83 -11.05 -43.60
CA SER A 370 48.65 -10.13 -42.48
C SER A 370 49.94 -10.05 -41.66
N ALA A 371 50.33 -8.83 -41.28
CA ALA A 371 51.47 -8.59 -40.39
C ALA A 371 51.14 -8.90 -38.92
N GLU A 372 49.86 -9.16 -38.60
CA GLU A 372 49.45 -9.53 -37.25
C GLU A 372 49.81 -10.98 -36.91
N SER A 373 50.37 -11.19 -35.72
CA SER A 373 50.56 -12.51 -35.16
C SER A 373 49.21 -13.18 -34.83
N GLY A 374 49.13 -14.50 -35.02
CA GLY A 374 47.93 -15.29 -34.70
C GLY A 374 46.78 -15.13 -35.68
N VAL A 375 47.07 -15.00 -36.97
CA VAL A 375 46.07 -15.17 -38.04
C VAL A 375 45.98 -16.66 -38.36
N ASP A 376 44.79 -17.22 -38.20
CA ASP A 376 44.56 -18.66 -38.37
C ASP A 376 44.02 -19.00 -39.76
N ALA A 377 43.38 -18.05 -40.44
CA ALA A 377 42.84 -18.19 -41.79
C ALA A 377 42.43 -16.83 -42.39
N TYR A 378 41.98 -16.86 -43.64
CA TYR A 378 41.32 -15.80 -44.37
C TYR A 378 39.94 -16.30 -44.81
N LEU A 379 38.92 -15.45 -44.71
CA LEU A 379 37.58 -15.69 -45.25
C LEU A 379 37.45 -14.96 -46.57
N VAL A 380 37.12 -15.68 -47.64
CA VAL A 380 36.91 -15.10 -48.97
C VAL A 380 35.42 -15.05 -49.26
N GLU A 381 34.94 -13.86 -49.62
CA GLU A 381 33.55 -13.58 -49.92
C GLU A 381 33.42 -12.95 -51.31
N ARG A 382 32.31 -13.26 -51.97
CA ARG A 382 31.97 -12.74 -53.29
C ARG A 382 30.61 -12.07 -53.25
N THR A 383 30.54 -10.86 -53.79
CA THR A 383 29.30 -10.10 -53.91
C THR A 383 28.90 -9.96 -55.38
N ALA A 384 27.71 -10.44 -55.71
CA ALA A 384 27.15 -10.37 -57.07
C ALA A 384 25.68 -9.95 -56.99
N GLY A 385 25.28 -8.92 -57.75
CA GLY A 385 23.90 -8.43 -57.74
C GLY A 385 23.39 -7.98 -56.36
N GLY A 386 24.27 -7.48 -55.50
CA GLY A 386 23.95 -7.07 -54.13
C GLY A 386 23.88 -8.21 -53.10
N SER A 387 24.08 -9.46 -53.51
CA SER A 387 24.13 -10.61 -52.60
C SER A 387 25.57 -11.07 -52.34
N THR A 388 25.95 -11.18 -51.07
CA THR A 388 27.27 -11.67 -50.64
C THR A 388 27.21 -13.16 -50.31
N ARG A 389 28.17 -13.94 -50.82
CA ARG A 389 28.33 -15.38 -50.55
C ARG A 389 29.75 -15.65 -50.08
N VAL A 390 29.88 -16.43 -49.00
CA VAL A 390 31.16 -16.98 -48.54
C VAL A 390 31.62 -18.06 -49.53
N LEU A 391 32.81 -17.88 -50.12
CA LEU A 391 33.43 -18.85 -51.01
C LEU A 391 34.20 -19.92 -50.22
N GLY A 392 34.84 -19.53 -49.13
CA GLY A 392 35.47 -20.47 -48.20
C GLY A 392 36.49 -19.82 -47.26
N ARG A 393 37.16 -20.68 -46.49
CA ARG A 393 38.24 -20.34 -45.56
C ARG A 393 39.56 -20.91 -46.08
N THR A 394 40.63 -20.13 -46.05
CA THR A 394 41.96 -20.57 -46.51
C THR A 394 43.05 -20.02 -45.59
N THR A 395 44.14 -20.78 -45.39
CA THR A 395 45.36 -20.26 -44.74
C THR A 395 46.33 -19.62 -45.75
N LEU A 396 46.07 -19.83 -47.04
CA LEU A 396 46.89 -19.29 -48.12
C LEU A 396 46.52 -17.84 -48.39
N THR A 397 47.47 -17.09 -48.93
CA THR A 397 47.29 -15.70 -49.38
C THR A 397 46.77 -15.58 -50.81
N THR A 398 46.23 -16.69 -51.33
CA THR A 398 45.67 -16.79 -52.68
C THR A 398 44.38 -17.61 -52.65
N TRP A 399 43.44 -17.28 -53.55
CA TRP A 399 42.20 -18.01 -53.75
C TRP A 399 41.78 -18.01 -55.22
N THR A 400 41.38 -19.17 -55.74
CA THR A 400 40.87 -19.29 -57.10
C THR A 400 39.37 -19.54 -57.09
N ASP A 401 38.61 -18.68 -57.79
CA ASP A 401 37.18 -18.85 -58.03
C ASP A 401 36.93 -19.12 -59.52
N SER A 402 36.67 -20.37 -59.86
CA SER A 402 36.37 -20.80 -61.23
C SER A 402 34.98 -20.36 -61.74
N ASN A 403 34.15 -19.75 -60.89
CA ASN A 403 32.80 -19.29 -61.24
C ASN A 403 32.72 -17.76 -61.41
N ALA A 404 33.85 -17.09 -61.65
CA ALA A 404 34.01 -15.63 -61.53
C ALA A 404 33.74 -14.81 -62.81
N VAL A 405 33.27 -15.41 -63.90
CA VAL A 405 33.19 -14.78 -65.23
C VAL A 405 32.04 -13.77 -65.39
N VAL A 406 31.35 -13.39 -64.30
CA VAL A 406 30.17 -12.52 -64.37
C VAL A 406 30.54 -11.03 -64.24
N PRO A 407 30.09 -10.15 -65.15
CA PRO A 407 30.25 -8.70 -65.00
C PRO A 407 29.55 -8.18 -63.73
N GLY A 408 30.17 -7.22 -63.04
CA GLY A 408 29.58 -6.58 -61.84
C GLY A 408 29.77 -7.35 -60.53
N VAL A 409 30.66 -8.34 -60.51
CA VAL A 409 31.09 -9.03 -59.26
C VAL A 409 32.19 -8.23 -58.57
N SER A 410 32.06 -8.07 -57.26
CA SER A 410 33.12 -7.61 -56.35
C SER A 410 33.49 -8.72 -55.37
N TRP A 411 34.72 -8.68 -54.88
CA TRP A 411 35.21 -9.63 -53.89
C TRP A 411 35.67 -8.90 -52.64
N SER A 412 35.55 -9.57 -51.50
CA SER A 412 36.17 -9.13 -50.26
C SER A 412 36.88 -10.27 -49.56
N VAL A 413 38.03 -9.96 -48.98
CA VAL A 413 38.78 -10.88 -48.14
C VAL A 413 38.81 -10.32 -46.72
N ARG A 414 38.56 -11.18 -45.73
CA ARG A 414 38.64 -10.85 -44.30
C ARG A 414 39.71 -11.71 -43.64
N VAL A 415 40.48 -11.13 -42.71
CA VAL A 415 41.40 -11.88 -41.86
C VAL A 415 40.60 -12.58 -40.77
N LEU A 416 40.90 -13.85 -40.49
CA LEU A 416 40.32 -14.60 -39.37
C LEU A 416 41.36 -14.84 -38.27
N ARG A 417 40.96 -14.57 -37.03
CA ARG A 417 41.62 -15.05 -35.80
C ARG A 417 40.58 -15.83 -35.00
N GLY A 418 40.78 -17.14 -34.84
CA GLY A 418 39.73 -18.06 -34.40
C GLY A 418 38.49 -18.01 -35.30
N GLU A 419 37.32 -17.73 -34.72
CA GLU A 419 36.05 -17.59 -35.44
C GLU A 419 35.69 -16.15 -35.84
N ARG A 420 36.54 -15.15 -35.53
CA ARG A 420 36.25 -13.73 -35.75
C ARG A 420 36.92 -13.20 -37.00
N ALA A 421 36.19 -12.40 -37.77
CA ALA A 421 36.66 -11.80 -39.01
C ALA A 421 36.89 -10.29 -38.90
N SER A 422 37.91 -9.79 -39.59
CA SER A 422 38.07 -8.36 -39.87
C SER A 422 36.92 -7.81 -40.71
N ASP A 423 36.87 -6.49 -40.85
CA ASP A 423 36.02 -5.87 -41.88
C ASP A 423 36.46 -6.28 -43.29
N PRO A 424 35.51 -6.38 -44.24
CA PRO A 424 35.80 -6.75 -45.62
C PRO A 424 36.55 -5.64 -46.37
N VAL A 425 37.62 -6.00 -47.07
CA VAL A 425 38.27 -5.10 -48.03
C VAL A 425 37.81 -5.43 -49.43
N LEU A 426 37.11 -4.49 -50.08
CA LEU A 426 36.58 -4.66 -51.42
C LEU A 426 37.69 -4.53 -52.47
N ALA A 427 37.82 -5.52 -53.35
CA ALA A 427 38.56 -5.38 -54.59
C ALA A 427 37.74 -4.54 -55.59
N GLY A 428 38.37 -3.50 -56.15
CA GLY A 428 37.74 -2.62 -57.13
C GLY A 428 37.30 -3.37 -58.40
N ALA A 429 36.10 -3.08 -58.89
CA ALA A 429 35.60 -3.64 -60.15
C ALA A 429 36.45 -3.11 -61.34
N PRO A 430 36.77 -3.95 -62.34
CA PRO A 430 37.53 -3.49 -63.50
C PRO A 430 36.68 -2.61 -64.41
N PRO A 431 37.34 -1.74 -65.20
CA PRO A 431 36.68 -0.86 -66.15
C PRO A 431 35.94 -1.69 -67.23
N LYS A 432 34.71 -1.26 -67.55
CA LYS A 432 33.87 -1.88 -68.58
C LYS A 432 34.49 -1.67 -69.98
N GLY A 433 35.10 -2.70 -70.54
CA GLY A 433 35.45 -2.82 -71.97
C GLY A 433 34.39 -3.63 -72.72
N GLY A 434 33.93 -3.11 -73.86
CA GLY A 434 32.74 -3.57 -74.57
C GLY A 434 32.89 -4.77 -75.53
N GLY A 435 31.73 -5.36 -75.85
CA GLY A 435 31.36 -5.94 -77.15
C GLY A 435 31.96 -7.30 -77.54
N SER A 436 31.15 -8.35 -77.57
CA SER A 436 30.41 -8.78 -78.78
C SER A 436 29.84 -10.20 -78.60
N ALA A 437 28.73 -10.48 -79.28
CA ALA A 437 27.90 -11.68 -79.17
C ALA A 437 28.36 -12.83 -80.09
N THR A 438 28.10 -14.11 -79.73
CA THR A 438 27.23 -15.03 -80.50
C THR A 438 26.98 -16.41 -79.84
N SER A 439 25.70 -16.81 -79.86
CA SER A 439 25.02 -18.13 -79.83
C SER A 439 25.79 -19.45 -79.54
N ARG A 440 25.23 -20.34 -78.69
CA ARG A 440 24.27 -21.44 -79.04
C ARG A 440 23.93 -22.32 -77.80
N SER A 441 22.68 -22.77 -77.71
CA SER A 441 22.15 -23.84 -76.83
C SER A 441 22.36 -25.25 -77.49
N PRO A 442 22.12 -26.44 -76.86
CA PRO A 442 21.10 -26.75 -75.83
C PRO A 442 21.48 -27.73 -74.67
N ALA A 443 20.57 -27.91 -73.72
CA ALA A 443 20.54 -28.90 -72.60
C ALA A 443 20.04 -30.30 -73.07
N PRO A 444 19.68 -31.32 -72.22
CA PRO A 444 19.80 -31.52 -70.75
C PRO A 444 20.28 -32.95 -70.33
N GLY A 445 20.40 -33.23 -69.02
CA GLY A 445 20.61 -34.61 -68.54
C GLY A 445 20.55 -34.76 -67.01
N THR A 446 19.45 -35.34 -66.53
CA THR A 446 19.20 -35.84 -65.16
C THR A 446 19.96 -37.14 -64.87
N ALA A 447 20.55 -37.30 -63.67
CA ALA A 447 20.69 -38.61 -63.01
C ALA A 447 21.10 -38.46 -61.52
N THR A 448 20.33 -39.14 -60.65
CA THR A 448 20.64 -39.52 -59.25
C THR A 448 21.40 -40.85 -59.25
N PRO A 449 22.27 -41.13 -58.26
CA PRO A 449 21.98 -42.15 -57.22
C PRO A 449 22.38 -41.66 -55.80
N ALA A 450 21.73 -42.00 -54.69
CA ALA A 450 21.47 -43.30 -54.02
C ALA A 450 22.68 -43.87 -53.24
N GLY A 451 22.44 -44.25 -51.97
CA GLY A 451 23.32 -45.01 -51.06
C GLY A 451 23.50 -44.30 -49.71
N ALA A 452 22.77 -44.66 -48.64
CA ALA A 452 23.07 -45.76 -47.69
C ALA A 452 24.31 -45.41 -46.83
N ASP A 453 24.35 -45.44 -45.50
CA ASP A 453 23.88 -46.40 -44.49
C ASP A 453 24.12 -45.73 -43.10
N GLU A 454 23.17 -45.70 -42.16
CA GLU A 454 22.89 -46.69 -41.10
C GLU A 454 23.58 -46.47 -39.73
N ARG A 455 22.71 -46.59 -38.71
CA ARG A 455 22.88 -47.16 -37.36
C ARG A 455 23.60 -46.37 -36.24
N GLY A 456 22.88 -46.27 -35.13
CA GLY A 456 23.44 -46.02 -33.80
C GLY A 456 22.39 -45.71 -32.73
N SER A 457 21.58 -46.71 -32.36
CA SER A 457 20.51 -46.67 -31.35
C SER A 457 21.04 -46.88 -29.91
N ALA A 458 20.20 -46.49 -28.93
CA ALA A 458 20.07 -46.94 -27.51
C ALA A 458 20.32 -45.83 -26.46
N ALA A 459 19.61 -45.72 -25.33
CA ALA A 459 18.36 -46.31 -24.83
C ALA A 459 17.96 -45.55 -23.55
N SER A 460 16.64 -45.45 -23.31
CA SER A 460 16.01 -44.93 -22.08
C SER A 460 15.97 -45.98 -20.95
N ARG A 461 16.00 -45.54 -19.68
CA ARG A 461 15.51 -46.31 -18.51
C ARG A 461 14.87 -45.40 -17.47
N SER A 462 13.64 -45.75 -17.07
CA SER A 462 12.98 -45.37 -15.81
C SER A 462 12.93 -46.58 -14.86
N PRO A 463 12.81 -46.38 -13.52
CA PRO A 463 13.02 -47.43 -12.52
C PRO A 463 11.72 -48.07 -11.98
N ARG A 464 11.89 -49.23 -11.30
CA ARG A 464 10.87 -50.07 -10.63
C ARG A 464 10.63 -49.68 -9.15
N PRO A 465 9.51 -50.11 -8.53
CA PRO A 465 9.09 -49.75 -7.18
C PRO A 465 9.56 -50.74 -6.09
N SER A 466 9.62 -50.29 -4.84
CA SER A 466 9.91 -51.11 -3.64
C SER A 466 8.74 -51.14 -2.65
N THR A 467 8.50 -52.36 -2.17
CA THR A 467 7.78 -52.95 -1.02
C THR A 467 7.31 -52.08 0.16
N ALA A 468 6.10 -52.45 0.67
CA ALA A 468 5.33 -51.88 1.78
C ALA A 468 5.43 -52.66 3.11
N THR A 469 5.05 -52.02 4.25
CA THR A 469 4.25 -52.48 5.44
C THR A 469 4.60 -51.64 6.70
N PRO A 470 3.69 -51.34 7.68
CA PRO A 470 2.25 -51.58 7.80
C PRO A 470 1.36 -50.31 7.89
N SER A 471 0.07 -50.47 7.61
CA SER A 471 -0.99 -49.46 7.66
C SER A 471 -1.47 -49.16 9.08
N ALA A 472 -1.69 -47.88 9.37
CA ALA A 472 -2.41 -47.35 10.54
C ALA A 472 -3.93 -47.58 10.38
N PRO A 473 -4.73 -47.61 11.46
CA PRO A 473 -6.12 -48.06 11.41
C PRO A 473 -7.02 -47.09 10.63
N GLU A 474 -7.84 -47.65 9.74
CA GLU A 474 -8.87 -46.94 8.98
C GLU A 474 -10.02 -46.55 9.93
N PHE A 475 -10.08 -45.27 10.30
CA PHE A 475 -11.20 -44.70 11.05
C PHE A 475 -11.83 -43.57 10.24
N SER A 476 -13.11 -43.77 9.86
CA SER A 476 -14.00 -42.78 9.21
C SER A 476 -13.55 -42.31 7.82
N GLY A 477 -14.47 -41.74 7.02
CA GLY A 477 -14.16 -41.22 5.67
C GLY A 477 -13.07 -40.14 5.63
N LEU A 478 -12.60 -39.64 6.79
CA LEU A 478 -11.45 -38.76 6.92
C LEU A 478 -10.14 -39.56 6.97
N THR A 479 -9.32 -39.43 5.92
CA THR A 479 -8.00 -40.07 5.84
C THR A 479 -6.87 -39.05 5.94
N GLY A 480 -5.65 -39.50 6.26
CA GLY A 480 -4.46 -38.62 6.24
C GLY A 480 -4.48 -37.48 7.26
N VAL A 481 -5.19 -37.63 8.38
CA VAL A 481 -5.27 -36.60 9.42
C VAL A 481 -3.90 -36.39 10.07
N ARG A 482 -3.40 -35.16 10.05
CA ARG A 482 -2.12 -34.74 10.66
C ARG A 482 -2.28 -33.40 11.34
N ALA A 483 -1.53 -33.20 12.42
CA ALA A 483 -1.38 -31.89 13.05
C ALA A 483 0.10 -31.53 13.20
N ARG A 484 0.44 -30.27 12.95
CA ARG A 484 1.73 -29.69 13.25
C ARG A 484 1.55 -28.66 14.35
N ALA A 485 2.25 -28.87 15.46
CA ALA A 485 2.22 -28.01 16.64
C ALA A 485 3.07 -26.73 16.44
N SER A 486 2.90 -26.05 15.30
CA SER A 486 3.50 -24.75 15.00
C SER A 486 2.66 -23.60 15.56
N ILE A 487 3.12 -22.36 15.35
CA ILE A 487 2.31 -21.15 15.54
C ILE A 487 2.27 -20.45 14.18
N PRO A 488 1.13 -20.51 13.47
CA PRO A 488 -0.14 -21.15 13.83
C PRO A 488 -0.09 -22.70 13.81
N VAL A 489 -1.03 -23.36 14.50
CA VAL A 489 -1.18 -24.83 14.43
C VAL A 489 -1.76 -25.21 13.07
N GLU A 490 -1.16 -26.18 12.40
CA GLU A 490 -1.58 -26.61 11.06
C GLU A 490 -2.18 -28.01 11.12
N LEU A 491 -3.42 -28.16 10.69
CA LEU A 491 -4.12 -29.43 10.60
C LEU A 491 -4.43 -29.74 9.14
N SER A 492 -4.23 -30.98 8.71
CA SER A 492 -4.56 -31.44 7.36
C SER A 492 -5.26 -32.78 7.41
N TRP A 493 -6.18 -33.02 6.49
CA TRP A 493 -6.89 -34.29 6.32
C TRP A 493 -7.41 -34.41 4.88
N THR A 494 -7.92 -35.58 4.52
CA THR A 494 -8.58 -35.86 3.24
C THR A 494 -10.01 -36.31 3.52
N ALA A 495 -10.97 -35.48 3.16
CA ALA A 495 -12.40 -35.80 3.24
C ALA A 495 -12.95 -36.32 1.90
N PRO A 496 -14.04 -37.11 1.90
CA PRO A 496 -14.72 -37.50 0.67
C PRO A 496 -15.26 -36.28 -0.09
N PRO A 497 -15.32 -36.31 -1.44
CA PRO A 497 -15.88 -35.22 -2.23
C PRO A 497 -17.32 -34.89 -1.79
N GLY A 498 -17.58 -33.62 -1.46
CA GLY A 498 -18.90 -33.15 -1.03
C GLY A 498 -19.23 -33.40 0.45
N ALA A 499 -18.30 -33.92 1.25
CA ALA A 499 -18.48 -34.07 2.68
C ALA A 499 -18.17 -32.76 3.42
N ASP A 500 -19.06 -32.35 4.34
CA ASP A 500 -18.82 -31.23 5.23
C ASP A 500 -18.03 -31.70 6.47
N VAL A 501 -17.01 -30.94 6.86
CA VAL A 501 -16.16 -31.25 8.01
C VAL A 501 -16.40 -30.25 9.14
N VAL A 502 -16.54 -30.75 10.37
CA VAL A 502 -16.64 -29.97 11.60
C VAL A 502 -15.42 -30.21 12.45
N LEU A 503 -14.85 -29.13 12.95
CA LEU A 503 -13.76 -29.13 13.90
C LEU A 503 -14.25 -28.59 15.24
N HIS A 504 -14.05 -29.34 16.31
CA HIS A 504 -14.18 -28.86 17.68
C HIS A 504 -12.78 -28.58 18.22
N ARG A 505 -12.56 -27.39 18.78
CA ARG A 505 -11.32 -27.01 19.44
C ARG A 505 -11.58 -26.76 20.92
N THR A 506 -10.87 -27.48 21.76
CA THR A 506 -10.88 -27.31 23.22
C THR A 506 -9.53 -26.78 23.69
N GLU A 507 -9.52 -25.61 24.31
CA GLU A 507 -8.35 -25.10 25.03
C GLU A 507 -8.39 -25.62 26.46
N ARG A 508 -7.34 -26.34 26.89
CA ARG A 508 -7.22 -26.79 28.28
C ARG A 508 -6.77 -25.63 29.16
N ARG A 509 -7.47 -25.41 30.27
CA ARG A 509 -7.14 -24.35 31.24
C ARG A 509 -7.35 -24.83 32.66
N ASP A 510 -6.63 -24.20 33.59
CA ASP A 510 -6.75 -24.50 35.03
C ASP A 510 -8.12 -24.10 35.61
N ASP A 511 -8.81 -23.14 34.97
CA ASP A 511 -10.14 -22.62 35.37
C ASP A 511 -11.31 -23.30 34.64
N GLY A 512 -11.02 -24.30 33.80
CA GLY A 512 -12.00 -25.05 33.03
C GLY A 512 -11.80 -24.93 31.52
N ASP A 513 -12.08 -26.02 30.82
CA ASP A 513 -11.85 -26.12 29.38
C ASP A 513 -12.81 -25.24 28.58
N VAL A 514 -12.29 -24.61 27.52
CA VAL A 514 -13.08 -23.78 26.60
C VAL A 514 -13.17 -24.45 25.24
N GLU A 515 -14.35 -24.96 24.90
CA GLU A 515 -14.64 -25.59 23.60
C GLU A 515 -15.26 -24.60 22.59
N ARG A 516 -14.87 -24.72 21.31
CA ARG A 516 -15.47 -23.99 20.18
C ARG A 516 -15.68 -24.93 19.00
N ARG A 517 -16.85 -24.83 18.38
CA ARG A 517 -17.17 -25.49 17.10
C ARG A 517 -16.80 -24.57 15.93
N ILE A 518 -16.10 -25.12 14.95
CA ILE A 518 -15.51 -24.42 13.82
C ILE A 518 -15.85 -25.19 12.54
N SER A 519 -16.41 -24.51 11.55
CA SER A 519 -16.58 -25.04 10.20
C SER A 519 -15.28 -24.81 9.42
N VAL A 520 -14.80 -25.86 8.74
CA VAL A 520 -13.45 -25.90 8.17
C VAL A 520 -13.48 -26.42 6.74
N ASP A 521 -12.45 -26.09 5.97
CA ASP A 521 -12.32 -26.60 4.60
C ASP A 521 -12.09 -28.12 4.61
N PRO A 522 -12.55 -28.87 3.58
CA PRO A 522 -12.44 -30.32 3.54
C PRO A 522 -11.01 -30.87 3.43
N GLY A 523 -10.00 -30.01 3.22
CA GLY A 523 -8.59 -30.39 3.10
C GLY A 523 -7.70 -30.04 4.30
N GLY A 524 -8.20 -29.28 5.29
CA GLY A 524 -7.41 -28.88 6.45
C GLY A 524 -7.87 -27.59 7.12
N TYR A 525 -7.18 -27.21 8.18
CA TYR A 525 -7.46 -26.02 8.98
C TYR A 525 -6.18 -25.46 9.60
N ARG A 526 -6.08 -24.14 9.70
CA ARG A 526 -4.94 -23.45 10.29
C ARG A 526 -5.40 -22.62 11.47
N ASP A 527 -5.06 -23.06 12.68
CA ASP A 527 -5.46 -22.35 13.90
C ASP A 527 -4.48 -21.24 14.25
N ARG A 528 -4.89 -19.99 13.96
CA ARG A 528 -4.13 -18.78 14.30
C ARG A 528 -4.46 -18.23 15.69
N GLN A 529 -5.46 -18.78 16.37
CA GLN A 529 -5.90 -18.34 17.70
C GLN A 529 -5.32 -19.21 18.83
N VAL A 530 -4.07 -19.65 18.65
CA VAL A 530 -3.34 -20.50 19.60
C VAL A 530 -2.26 -19.70 20.31
N GLY A 531 -2.22 -19.78 21.64
CA GLY A 531 -1.16 -19.19 22.46
C GLY A 531 0.02 -20.15 22.60
N ARG A 532 1.25 -19.65 22.46
CA ARG A 532 2.47 -20.45 22.64
C ARG A 532 2.47 -21.14 24.01
N GLY A 533 2.76 -22.43 24.03
CA GLY A 533 2.84 -23.23 25.25
C GLY A 533 1.48 -23.64 25.84
N ARG A 534 0.35 -23.32 25.19
CA ARG A 534 -0.98 -23.78 25.62
C ARG A 534 -1.34 -25.10 24.97
N THR A 535 -2.10 -25.92 25.70
CA THR A 535 -2.56 -27.24 25.24
C THR A 535 -3.93 -27.12 24.59
N TYR A 536 -4.03 -27.62 23.37
CA TYR A 536 -5.26 -27.64 22.58
C TYR A 536 -5.61 -29.07 22.19
N VAL A 537 -6.89 -29.40 22.28
CA VAL A 537 -7.46 -30.64 21.78
C VAL A 537 -8.35 -30.32 20.59
N TYR A 538 -8.05 -30.92 19.45
CA TYR A 538 -8.83 -30.80 18.22
C TYR A 538 -9.57 -32.11 17.98
N ARG A 539 -10.88 -32.01 17.72
CA ARG A 539 -11.73 -33.12 17.34
C ARG A 539 -12.30 -32.85 15.95
N VAL A 540 -11.94 -33.68 14.97
CA VAL A 540 -12.39 -33.56 13.57
C VAL A 540 -13.43 -34.63 13.27
N SER A 541 -14.57 -34.25 12.69
CA SER A 541 -15.65 -35.18 12.30
C SER A 541 -16.40 -34.69 11.05
N LEU A 542 -17.09 -35.60 10.35
CA LEU A 542 -18.00 -35.23 9.24
C LEU A 542 -19.36 -34.74 9.80
N VAL A 543 -20.03 -33.82 9.10
CA VAL A 543 -21.39 -33.37 9.44
C VAL A 543 -22.38 -34.51 9.17
N GLY A 544 -23.24 -34.83 10.15
CA GLY A 544 -24.31 -35.81 10.00
C GLY A 544 -23.90 -37.27 10.28
N ASP A 545 -22.63 -37.51 10.60
CA ASP A 545 -22.13 -38.79 11.08
C ASP A 545 -21.98 -38.73 12.61
N ASP A 546 -22.74 -39.55 13.34
CA ASP A 546 -22.52 -39.83 14.79
C ASP A 546 -21.29 -40.75 15.02
N GLY A 547 -20.44 -40.90 14.00
CA GLY A 547 -19.28 -41.76 13.98
C GLY A 547 -18.10 -41.27 14.84
N PRO A 548 -17.04 -42.10 14.98
CA PRO A 548 -15.88 -41.77 15.79
C PRO A 548 -15.14 -40.56 15.22
N ALA A 549 -14.98 -39.52 16.04
CA ALA A 549 -14.23 -38.32 15.68
C ALA A 549 -12.73 -38.51 15.93
N VAL A 550 -11.90 -37.91 15.08
CA VAL A 550 -10.44 -37.99 15.22
C VAL A 550 -9.96 -36.94 16.22
N LEU A 551 -9.28 -37.37 17.28
CA LEU A 551 -8.78 -36.51 18.35
C LEU A 551 -7.27 -36.27 18.22
N LEU A 552 -6.87 -35.00 18.32
CA LEU A 552 -5.47 -34.54 18.26
C LEU A 552 -5.23 -33.60 19.44
N GLU A 553 -4.41 -34.01 20.40
CA GLU A 553 -3.98 -33.17 21.51
C GLU A 553 -2.54 -32.71 21.30
N LEU A 554 -2.30 -31.41 21.38
CA LEU A 554 -1.00 -30.83 21.10
C LEU A 554 -0.75 -29.52 21.85
N VAL A 555 0.52 -29.23 22.12
CA VAL A 555 0.97 -27.99 22.77
C VAL A 555 1.47 -27.02 21.70
N ALA A 556 0.79 -25.88 21.54
CA ALA A 556 1.09 -24.95 20.45
C ALA A 556 2.51 -24.39 20.54
N GLY A 557 3.27 -24.50 19.43
CA GLY A 557 4.64 -24.01 19.33
C GLY A 557 5.74 -24.97 19.79
N SER A 558 5.42 -26.26 20.05
CA SER A 558 6.43 -27.29 20.31
C SER A 558 7.20 -27.71 19.05
N GLY A 559 6.59 -27.52 17.87
CA GLY A 559 7.18 -27.91 16.58
C GLY A 559 6.97 -29.38 16.21
N ASP A 560 6.33 -30.15 17.08
CA ASP A 560 6.10 -31.58 16.87
C ASP A 560 5.02 -31.83 15.81
N GLU A 561 5.22 -32.86 14.98
CA GLU A 561 4.16 -33.45 14.16
C GLU A 561 3.43 -34.48 15.03
N VAL A 562 2.13 -34.26 15.27
CA VAL A 562 1.29 -35.09 16.12
C VAL A 562 0.38 -35.94 15.24
N LEU A 563 0.49 -37.26 15.41
CA LEU A 563 -0.41 -38.24 14.80
C LEU A 563 -1.63 -38.47 15.70
N PRO A 564 -2.80 -38.84 15.14
CA PRO A 564 -4.00 -39.07 15.92
C PRO A 564 -3.78 -40.15 16.99
N SER A 565 -4.18 -39.83 18.22
CA SER A 565 -4.08 -40.75 19.35
C SER A 565 -5.32 -41.64 19.38
N ALA A 566 -5.14 -42.96 19.33
CA ALA A 566 -6.23 -43.92 19.46
C ALA A 566 -6.61 -44.09 20.94
N SER A 567 -7.30 -43.10 21.51
CA SER A 567 -7.89 -43.21 22.84
C SER A 567 -9.37 -42.86 22.80
N ALA A 568 -10.21 -43.88 22.87
CA ALA A 568 -11.61 -43.74 23.28
C ALA A 568 -11.66 -43.21 24.73
N PRO A 569 -12.62 -42.34 25.09
CA PRO A 569 -12.75 -41.88 26.47
C PRO A 569 -13.13 -43.05 27.39
N ALA A 570 -12.40 -43.21 28.49
CA ALA A 570 -12.74 -44.14 29.56
C ALA A 570 -14.11 -43.77 30.17
N ALA A 571 -14.97 -44.76 30.29
CA ALA A 571 -16.27 -44.64 30.96
C ALA A 571 -16.08 -44.22 32.43
N PRO A 572 -16.98 -43.40 33.00
CA PRO A 572 -16.93 -43.05 34.41
C PRO A 572 -17.17 -44.30 35.28
N GLU A 573 -16.30 -44.49 36.27
CA GLU A 573 -16.33 -45.58 37.25
C GLU A 573 -17.58 -45.46 38.16
N PRO A 574 -18.33 -46.55 38.40
CA PRO A 574 -19.60 -46.47 39.13
C PRO A 574 -19.38 -46.42 40.65
N ALA A 575 -19.99 -45.42 41.29
CA ALA A 575 -20.12 -45.37 42.75
C ALA A 575 -21.03 -46.52 43.26
N ALA A 576 -20.58 -47.19 44.32
CA ALA A 576 -21.29 -48.26 45.00
C ALA A 576 -22.57 -47.78 45.74
N PRO A 577 -23.56 -48.66 46.01
CA PRO A 577 -24.92 -48.27 46.35
C PRO A 577 -25.21 -48.29 47.86
N SER A 578 -26.13 -47.46 48.35
CA SER A 578 -26.99 -47.84 49.48
C SER A 578 -28.22 -46.94 49.69
N ALA A 579 -29.37 -47.62 49.75
CA ALA A 579 -30.60 -47.34 50.50
C ALA A 579 -31.64 -46.30 50.01
N ALA A 580 -32.76 -46.89 49.55
CA ALA A 580 -34.16 -46.58 49.91
C ALA A 580 -35.03 -45.72 48.97
N GLU A 581 -35.90 -46.46 48.26
CA GLU A 581 -37.26 -46.15 47.74
C GLU A 581 -38.21 -45.41 48.73
N PRO A 582 -39.45 -44.96 48.35
CA PRO A 582 -40.25 -45.34 47.17
C PRO A 582 -41.03 -44.24 46.40
N ALA A 583 -41.53 -44.68 45.22
CA ALA A 583 -42.81 -44.39 44.56
C ALA A 583 -43.16 -42.96 44.07
N ALA A 584 -43.35 -42.80 42.75
CA ALA A 584 -44.66 -42.94 42.09
C ALA A 584 -44.71 -42.28 40.68
N ALA A 585 -45.49 -42.93 39.80
CA ALA A 585 -46.17 -42.42 38.60
C ALA A 585 -45.39 -42.19 37.29
N SER A 586 -45.61 -43.12 36.34
CA SER A 586 -45.60 -42.86 34.90
C SER A 586 -46.67 -41.86 34.48
N PRO A 587 -46.50 -41.18 33.33
CA PRO A 587 -47.38 -41.53 32.21
C PRO A 587 -46.73 -41.52 30.80
N ALA A 588 -47.24 -42.47 30.00
CA ALA A 588 -47.53 -42.52 28.54
C ALA A 588 -46.49 -42.11 27.45
N PRO A 589 -46.39 -42.90 26.35
CA PRO A 589 -45.55 -42.60 25.19
C PRO A 589 -46.20 -41.61 24.20
N PRO A 590 -45.40 -40.89 23.36
CA PRO A 590 -45.92 -40.00 22.33
C PRO A 590 -46.45 -40.75 21.09
N PRO A 591 -47.37 -40.15 20.31
CA PRO A 591 -47.96 -40.78 19.12
C PRO A 591 -47.00 -40.81 17.92
N PRO A 592 -47.23 -41.69 16.93
CA PRO A 592 -46.36 -41.86 15.77
C PRO A 592 -46.48 -40.72 14.75
N ALA A 593 -45.36 -40.49 14.07
CA ALA A 593 -45.15 -39.46 13.06
C ALA A 593 -46.05 -39.61 11.82
N VAL A 594 -46.51 -38.46 11.32
CA VAL A 594 -47.26 -38.32 10.06
C VAL A 594 -46.28 -38.20 8.89
N GLU A 595 -46.54 -38.98 7.85
CA GLU A 595 -45.82 -39.07 6.58
C GLU A 595 -46.00 -37.78 5.73
N PRO A 596 -44.96 -37.25 5.08
CA PRO A 596 -45.07 -36.00 4.33
C PRO A 596 -45.66 -36.22 2.93
N LEU A 597 -46.61 -35.36 2.56
CA LEU A 597 -47.21 -35.24 1.22
C LEU A 597 -46.19 -34.71 0.19
N PRO A 598 -46.35 -35.04 -1.11
CA PRO A 598 -45.47 -34.58 -2.18
C PRO A 598 -45.71 -33.09 -2.53
N PRO A 599 -44.71 -32.39 -3.08
CA PRO A 599 -44.81 -30.96 -3.38
C PRO A 599 -45.72 -30.69 -4.58
N GLU A 600 -46.64 -29.75 -4.41
CA GLU A 600 -47.40 -29.13 -5.50
C GLU A 600 -46.47 -28.36 -6.43
N GLN A 601 -46.62 -28.56 -7.74
CA GLN A 601 -45.97 -27.78 -8.79
C GLN A 601 -46.56 -26.37 -8.81
N GLU A 602 -45.77 -25.40 -8.36
CA GLU A 602 -46.07 -23.98 -8.51
C GLU A 602 -45.84 -23.56 -9.97
N ALA A 603 -46.91 -23.10 -10.62
CA ALA A 603 -46.88 -22.64 -12.00
C ALA A 603 -46.02 -21.37 -12.13
N ALA A 604 -45.14 -21.36 -13.13
CA ALA A 604 -44.27 -20.24 -13.45
C ALA A 604 -45.06 -18.94 -13.70
N PRO A 605 -44.60 -17.78 -13.20
CA PRO A 605 -45.18 -16.49 -13.54
C PRO A 605 -44.90 -16.13 -15.01
N PRO A 606 -45.83 -15.46 -15.71
CA PRO A 606 -45.63 -15.07 -17.10
C PRO A 606 -44.55 -13.99 -17.23
N GLU A 607 -43.75 -14.14 -18.28
CA GLU A 607 -42.69 -13.24 -18.72
C GLU A 607 -43.23 -11.81 -18.99
N PRO A 608 -42.56 -10.74 -18.52
CA PRO A 608 -42.98 -9.37 -18.82
C PRO A 608 -42.71 -9.03 -20.30
N PRO A 609 -43.60 -8.26 -20.96
CA PRO A 609 -43.44 -7.91 -22.36
C PRO A 609 -42.26 -6.97 -22.60
N ALA A 610 -41.57 -7.19 -23.72
CA ALA A 610 -40.44 -6.39 -24.17
C ALA A 610 -40.78 -4.89 -24.32
N PRO A 611 -39.86 -3.97 -23.97
CA PRO A 611 -40.09 -2.54 -24.11
C PRO A 611 -40.16 -2.13 -25.58
N GLN A 612 -41.22 -1.41 -25.96
CA GLN A 612 -41.35 -0.77 -27.26
C GLN A 612 -40.40 0.43 -27.39
N PRO A 613 -39.82 0.69 -28.58
CA PRO A 613 -38.97 1.85 -28.80
C PRO A 613 -39.78 3.15 -28.83
N GLU A 614 -39.44 4.11 -27.96
CA GLU A 614 -40.00 5.46 -27.96
C GLU A 614 -39.60 6.24 -29.24
N PRO A 615 -40.51 7.04 -29.82
CA PRO A 615 -40.18 7.92 -30.94
C PRO A 615 -39.36 9.13 -30.48
N ALA A 616 -38.29 9.41 -31.23
CA ALA A 616 -37.36 10.51 -30.99
C ALA A 616 -38.06 11.88 -30.92
N ALA A 617 -37.92 12.56 -29.78
CA ALA A 617 -38.38 13.93 -29.58
C ALA A 617 -37.49 14.94 -30.33
N ALA A 618 -38.12 15.82 -31.10
CA ALA A 618 -37.50 16.92 -31.81
C ALA A 618 -36.94 18.00 -30.85
N PRO A 619 -35.87 18.72 -31.22
CA PRO A 619 -35.26 19.75 -30.38
C PRO A 619 -36.17 20.98 -30.22
N PRO A 620 -36.17 21.65 -29.05
CA PRO A 620 -37.01 22.81 -28.79
C PRO A 620 -36.51 24.06 -29.52
N ALA A 621 -37.47 24.83 -30.05
CA ALA A 621 -37.23 26.12 -30.70
C ALA A 621 -36.80 27.22 -29.71
N PRO A 622 -36.03 28.23 -30.15
CA PRO A 622 -35.55 29.31 -29.29
C PRO A 622 -36.69 30.29 -28.91
N ALA A 623 -36.71 30.68 -27.64
CA ALA A 623 -37.70 31.60 -27.07
C ALA A 623 -37.51 33.06 -27.55
N PRO A 624 -38.59 33.84 -27.75
CA PRO A 624 -38.51 35.26 -28.10
C PRO A 624 -38.14 36.15 -26.89
N PRO A 625 -37.56 37.34 -27.13
CA PRO A 625 -37.14 38.25 -26.07
C PRO A 625 -38.33 38.94 -25.40
N ALA A 626 -38.26 39.07 -24.08
CA ALA A 626 -39.28 39.72 -23.25
C ALA A 626 -39.32 41.25 -23.46
N PRO A 627 -40.51 41.88 -23.47
CA PRO A 627 -40.65 43.33 -23.56
C PRO A 627 -40.26 44.03 -22.26
N GLN A 628 -39.50 45.12 -22.38
CA GLN A 628 -39.14 46.03 -21.29
C GLN A 628 -40.40 46.77 -20.79
N GLN A 629 -40.76 46.57 -19.52
CA GLN A 629 -41.73 47.42 -18.81
C GLN A 629 -41.01 48.43 -17.92
N ALA A 630 -41.44 49.68 -18.03
CA ALA A 630 -40.95 50.84 -17.33
C ALA A 630 -41.26 50.79 -15.83
N ALA A 631 -40.37 51.38 -15.05
CA ALA A 631 -40.41 51.42 -13.59
C ALA A 631 -41.55 52.31 -13.05
N GLU A 632 -42.32 51.76 -12.10
CA GLU A 632 -43.27 52.48 -11.25
C GLU A 632 -42.69 52.57 -9.81
N PRO A 633 -42.93 53.66 -9.04
CA PRO A 633 -42.26 53.89 -7.76
C PRO A 633 -42.79 52.98 -6.64
N PRO A 634 -41.94 52.61 -5.65
CA PRO A 634 -42.33 51.68 -4.60
C PRO A 634 -43.29 52.32 -3.59
N ALA A 635 -44.38 51.60 -3.29
CA ALA A 635 -45.32 51.90 -2.23
C ALA A 635 -44.69 51.75 -0.82
N PRO A 636 -45.17 52.51 0.19
CA PRO A 636 -44.64 52.45 1.56
C PRO A 636 -44.92 51.09 2.20
N GLY A 637 -43.89 50.53 2.83
CA GLY A 637 -43.93 49.19 3.44
C GLY A 637 -44.89 49.10 4.64
N PRO A 638 -45.44 47.90 4.91
CA PRO A 638 -46.36 47.67 6.01
C PRO A 638 -45.69 47.88 7.38
N PRO A 639 -46.45 48.28 8.41
CA PRO A 639 -45.93 48.49 9.76
C PRO A 639 -45.39 47.18 10.36
N PRO A 640 -44.37 47.25 11.24
CA PRO A 640 -43.75 46.07 11.83
C PRO A 640 -44.75 45.25 12.64
N THR A 641 -44.79 43.96 12.36
CA THR A 641 -45.57 42.96 13.09
C THR A 641 -45.11 42.94 14.56
N PRO A 642 -46.02 42.95 15.55
CA PRO A 642 -45.64 42.84 16.95
C PRO A 642 -44.95 41.49 17.22
N ASP A 643 -43.89 41.51 18.02
CA ASP A 643 -43.12 40.32 18.40
C ASP A 643 -44.05 39.23 18.98
N PRO A 644 -43.87 37.96 18.57
CA PRO A 644 -44.66 36.88 19.11
C PRO A 644 -44.44 36.73 20.63
N PRO A 645 -45.47 36.38 21.41
CA PRO A 645 -45.36 36.22 22.85
C PRO A 645 -44.30 35.18 23.20
N ARG A 646 -43.35 35.59 24.04
CA ARG A 646 -42.23 34.76 24.51
C ARG A 646 -42.79 33.52 25.22
N PRO A 647 -42.41 32.29 24.84
CA PRO A 647 -42.88 31.09 25.52
C PRO A 647 -42.44 31.12 27.00
N PRO A 648 -43.25 30.59 27.93
CA PRO A 648 -42.90 30.56 29.34
C PRO A 648 -41.54 29.88 29.52
N GLY A 649 -40.57 30.65 30.03
CA GLY A 649 -39.18 30.22 30.11
C GLY A 649 -39.02 29.08 31.10
N VAL A 650 -38.41 27.98 30.66
CA VAL A 650 -37.97 26.91 31.56
C VAL A 650 -36.88 27.49 32.45
N LEU A 651 -37.12 27.50 33.77
CA LEU A 651 -36.15 27.94 34.76
C LEU A 651 -35.12 26.82 35.01
N ILE A 652 -33.86 27.20 35.14
CA ILE A 652 -32.79 26.29 35.58
C ILE A 652 -32.75 26.37 37.11
N GLU A 653 -32.89 25.22 37.77
CA GLU A 653 -32.85 25.13 39.23
C GLU A 653 -31.49 24.57 39.71
N GLY A 654 -31.26 24.62 41.02
CA GLY A 654 -30.10 23.98 41.64
C GLY A 654 -28.75 24.59 41.29
N VAL A 655 -28.70 25.85 40.83
CA VAL A 655 -27.44 26.53 40.50
C VAL A 655 -26.56 26.65 41.76
N ARG A 656 -25.34 26.14 41.69
CA ARG A 656 -24.31 26.19 42.73
C ARG A 656 -23.00 26.64 42.11
N VAL A 657 -22.26 27.47 42.83
CA VAL A 657 -20.97 28.01 42.39
C VAL A 657 -19.92 27.58 43.40
N THR A 658 -18.99 26.73 43.00
CA THR A 658 -17.86 26.27 43.81
C THR A 658 -16.54 26.79 43.26
N ARG A 659 -15.63 27.19 44.15
CA ARG A 659 -14.26 27.55 43.76
C ARG A 659 -13.37 26.34 43.96
N GLU A 660 -12.69 25.94 42.89
CA GLU A 660 -11.78 24.79 42.90
C GLU A 660 -10.39 25.21 43.38
N GLY A 661 -9.60 24.26 43.87
CA GLY A 661 -8.26 24.52 44.43
C GLY A 661 -7.24 25.09 43.43
N ASP A 662 -7.51 24.97 42.14
CA ASP A 662 -6.71 25.55 41.05
C ASP A 662 -7.11 27.00 40.69
N GLY A 663 -8.05 27.59 41.45
CA GLY A 663 -8.52 28.94 41.25
C GLY A 663 -9.64 29.09 40.24
N ARG A 664 -10.06 28.02 39.55
CA ARG A 664 -11.22 28.03 38.64
C ARG A 664 -12.54 28.04 39.40
N THR A 665 -13.57 28.55 38.77
CA THR A 665 -14.94 28.53 39.31
C THR A 665 -15.76 27.48 38.58
N ARG A 666 -16.29 26.50 39.30
CA ARG A 666 -17.22 25.49 38.77
C ARG A 666 -18.65 25.90 39.08
N VAL A 667 -19.50 25.94 38.05
CA VAL A 667 -20.93 26.23 38.17
C VAL A 667 -21.70 24.97 37.83
N THR A 668 -22.51 24.47 38.75
CA THR A 668 -23.36 23.28 38.55
C THR A 668 -24.82 23.65 38.72
N TRP A 669 -25.73 23.05 37.97
CA TRP A 669 -27.18 23.19 38.06
C TRP A 669 -27.88 21.89 37.68
N ASP A 670 -29.18 21.81 37.98
CA ASP A 670 -30.02 20.68 37.55
C ASP A 670 -30.52 20.94 36.13
N TRP A 671 -30.19 20.03 35.21
CA TRP A 671 -30.46 20.23 33.78
C TRP A 671 -31.95 19.96 33.47
N PRO A 672 -32.75 20.97 33.06
CA PRO A 672 -34.18 20.76 32.85
C PRO A 672 -34.47 19.92 31.60
N THR A 673 -35.55 19.14 31.63
CA THR A 673 -35.98 18.33 30.48
C THR A 673 -36.29 19.22 29.28
N GLY A 674 -35.77 18.86 28.09
CA GLY A 674 -36.01 19.58 26.84
C GLY A 674 -35.13 20.83 26.63
N VAL A 675 -34.24 21.16 27.56
CA VAL A 675 -33.17 22.14 27.36
C VAL A 675 -31.98 21.42 26.73
N THR A 676 -31.41 21.95 25.65
CA THR A 676 -30.26 21.32 24.97
C THR A 676 -28.97 22.08 25.22
N GLU A 677 -29.07 23.36 25.55
CA GLU A 677 -27.96 24.27 25.74
C GLU A 677 -28.26 25.19 26.93
N ALA A 678 -27.24 25.70 27.61
CA ALA A 678 -27.37 26.72 28.64
C ALA A 678 -26.35 27.83 28.37
N TYR A 679 -26.64 29.05 28.82
CA TYR A 679 -25.68 30.15 28.81
C TYR A 679 -25.35 30.52 30.24
N VAL A 680 -24.07 30.50 30.61
CA VAL A 680 -23.61 30.93 31.93
C VAL A 680 -23.00 32.31 31.77
N ALA A 681 -23.68 33.34 32.28
CA ALA A 681 -23.19 34.72 32.27
C ALA A 681 -22.64 35.10 33.65
N TRP A 682 -21.68 36.02 33.68
CA TRP A 682 -21.16 36.55 34.94
C TRP A 682 -20.83 38.05 34.83
N GLY A 683 -20.90 38.74 35.96
CA GLY A 683 -20.61 40.17 36.01
C GLY A 683 -20.59 40.75 37.43
N SER A 684 -20.17 42.02 37.54
CA SER A 684 -20.20 42.78 38.81
C SER A 684 -21.62 43.04 39.31
N THR A 685 -22.62 42.93 38.44
CA THR A 685 -24.05 42.96 38.76
C THR A 685 -24.72 41.67 38.26
N PRO A 686 -25.84 41.24 38.86
CA PRO A 686 -26.59 40.06 38.41
C PRO A 686 -26.97 40.13 36.93
N PRO A 687 -26.41 39.27 36.05
CA PRO A 687 -26.69 39.32 34.62
C PRO A 687 -28.17 39.05 34.33
N GLN A 688 -28.79 39.93 33.53
CA GLN A 688 -30.23 39.85 33.19
C GLN A 688 -30.51 39.20 31.83
N THR A 689 -29.50 39.09 30.95
CA THR A 689 -29.66 38.58 29.58
C THR A 689 -28.48 37.70 29.14
N ALA A 690 -28.75 36.75 28.24
CA ALA A 690 -27.79 35.79 27.69
C ALA A 690 -26.95 36.34 26.50
N GLY A 691 -26.54 37.61 26.56
CA GLY A 691 -25.80 38.28 25.47
C GLY A 691 -24.50 38.97 25.89
N GLY A 692 -24.20 39.01 27.19
CA GLY A 692 -23.00 39.65 27.74
C GLY A 692 -21.83 38.68 27.94
N GLN A 693 -20.90 39.08 28.82
CA GLN A 693 -19.78 38.24 29.26
C GLN A 693 -20.32 36.91 29.81
N GLY A 694 -20.00 35.83 29.11
CA GLY A 694 -20.58 34.53 29.39
C GLY A 694 -20.01 33.43 28.52
N ARG A 695 -20.47 32.21 28.77
CA ARG A 695 -20.09 31.02 28.03
C ARG A 695 -21.31 30.17 27.77
N LYS A 696 -21.46 29.73 26.53
CA LYS A 696 -22.43 28.71 26.15
C LYS A 696 -21.93 27.33 26.55
N VAL A 697 -22.82 26.53 27.12
CA VAL A 697 -22.55 25.17 27.62
C VAL A 697 -23.60 24.24 27.00
N THR A 698 -23.16 23.13 26.40
CA THR A 698 -24.07 22.09 25.89
C THR A 698 -24.26 21.01 26.95
N ASN A 699 -25.40 20.32 26.92
CA ASN A 699 -25.68 19.27 27.92
C ASN A 699 -24.55 18.23 27.99
N MET A 700 -24.12 17.73 26.83
CA MET A 700 -23.03 16.74 26.73
C MET A 700 -21.72 17.24 27.37
N ARG A 701 -21.36 18.52 27.20
CA ARG A 701 -20.13 19.06 27.79
C ARG A 701 -20.27 19.23 29.30
N TYR A 702 -21.43 19.66 29.76
CA TYR A 702 -21.76 19.80 31.17
C TYR A 702 -21.67 18.47 31.92
N GLU A 703 -22.22 17.40 31.34
CA GLU A 703 -22.16 16.04 31.91
C GLU A 703 -20.72 15.49 31.99
N LEU A 704 -19.92 15.69 30.93
CA LEU A 704 -18.52 15.21 30.88
C LEU A 704 -17.63 15.93 31.90
N ASP A 705 -17.83 17.23 32.06
CA ASP A 705 -17.02 18.06 32.94
C ASP A 705 -17.56 18.05 34.39
N GLY A 706 -18.77 17.52 34.63
CA GLY A 706 -19.44 17.57 35.93
C GLY A 706 -19.82 19.00 36.37
N GLY A 707 -20.05 19.90 35.41
CA GLY A 707 -20.27 21.32 35.63
C GLY A 707 -19.77 22.21 34.49
N ALA A 708 -19.97 23.52 34.61
CA ALA A 708 -19.35 24.52 33.75
C ALA A 708 -18.17 25.18 34.47
N PHE A 709 -16.96 25.03 33.92
CA PHE A 709 -15.77 25.70 34.43
C PHE A 709 -15.59 27.07 33.79
N LEU A 710 -15.34 28.06 34.65
CA LEU A 710 -15.12 29.45 34.30
C LEU A 710 -13.76 29.90 34.86
N ASP A 711 -12.91 30.38 33.95
CA ASP A 711 -11.54 30.81 34.26
C ASP A 711 -11.50 32.31 34.51
N GLY A 712 -10.66 32.75 35.46
CA GLY A 712 -10.38 34.16 35.69
C GLY A 712 -11.54 34.98 36.25
N ILE A 713 -12.56 34.35 36.85
CA ILE A 713 -13.66 35.07 37.49
C ILE A 713 -13.21 35.61 38.86
N PRO A 714 -13.26 36.94 39.09
CA PRO A 714 -12.97 37.52 40.39
C PRO A 714 -13.91 37.00 41.47
N GLY A 715 -13.41 36.86 42.71
CA GLY A 715 -14.27 36.57 43.85
C GLY A 715 -15.36 37.64 44.02
N GLY A 716 -16.59 37.23 44.33
CA GLY A 716 -17.72 38.14 44.50
C GLY A 716 -18.48 38.49 43.21
N THR A 717 -18.10 37.92 42.06
CA THR A 717 -18.83 38.06 40.79
C THR A 717 -20.19 37.35 40.86
N HIS A 718 -21.24 37.97 40.32
CA HIS A 718 -22.54 37.34 40.17
C HIS A 718 -22.55 36.40 38.97
N VAL A 719 -23.17 35.23 39.11
CA VAL A 719 -23.34 34.25 38.04
C VAL A 719 -24.84 34.02 37.80
N ALA A 720 -25.23 33.95 36.53
CA ALA A 720 -26.57 33.63 36.08
C ALA A 720 -26.52 32.51 35.05
N VAL A 721 -27.49 31.59 35.09
CA VAL A 721 -27.63 30.53 34.09
C VAL A 721 -28.96 30.70 33.35
N PHE A 722 -28.90 30.67 32.02
CA PHE A 722 -30.06 30.81 31.13
C PHE A 722 -30.29 29.51 30.36
N ALA A 723 -31.52 28.99 30.37
CA ALA A 723 -31.90 27.84 29.56
C ALA A 723 -31.95 28.21 28.07
N GLY A 724 -31.34 27.40 27.22
CA GLY A 724 -31.36 27.52 25.76
C GLY A 724 -32.14 26.38 25.12
N ARG A 725 -33.18 26.72 24.37
CA ARG A 725 -33.96 25.77 23.57
C ARG A 725 -33.98 26.22 22.12
N ARG A 726 -33.78 25.28 21.20
CA ARG A 726 -33.97 25.54 19.77
C ARG A 726 -35.44 25.39 19.41
N ASP A 727 -35.95 26.34 18.64
CA ASP A 727 -37.25 26.18 18.00
C ASP A 727 -37.16 25.17 16.84
N PRO A 728 -38.29 24.77 16.22
CA PRO A 728 -38.29 23.87 15.07
C PRO A 728 -37.50 24.39 13.86
N ALA A 729 -37.25 25.69 13.77
CA ALA A 729 -36.41 26.30 12.72
C ALA A 729 -34.91 26.27 13.07
N GLY A 730 -34.54 25.73 14.24
CA GLY A 730 -33.16 25.62 14.71
C GLY A 730 -32.63 26.89 15.40
N THR A 731 -33.45 27.93 15.55
CA THR A 731 -33.08 29.20 16.19
C THR A 731 -33.07 29.02 17.70
N LEU A 732 -32.00 29.47 18.34
CA LEU A 732 -31.81 29.32 19.78
C LEU A 732 -32.49 30.47 20.54
N ALA A 733 -33.45 30.15 21.38
CA ALA A 733 -34.08 31.09 22.29
C ALA A 733 -33.59 30.87 23.73
N TRP A 734 -33.28 31.97 24.41
CA TRP A 734 -32.87 31.97 25.81
C TRP A 734 -34.05 32.31 26.75
N GLY A 735 -34.24 31.45 27.75
CA GLY A 735 -35.23 31.59 28.82
C GLY A 735 -34.83 32.64 29.87
N ALA A 736 -35.60 32.70 30.97
CA ALA A 736 -35.30 33.57 32.09
C ALA A 736 -34.03 33.13 32.82
N ALA A 737 -33.31 34.10 33.39
CA ALA A 737 -32.13 33.83 34.19
C ALA A 737 -32.53 33.19 35.53
N HIS A 738 -31.80 32.18 35.96
CA HIS A 738 -31.71 31.87 37.37
C HIS A 738 -30.44 32.49 37.94
N THR A 739 -30.62 33.39 38.90
CA THR A 739 -29.52 34.17 39.49
C THR A 739 -29.29 33.71 40.91
N THR A 740 -28.09 33.23 41.19
CA THR A 740 -27.66 32.97 42.57
C THR A 740 -26.93 34.20 43.08
N SER A 741 -27.43 34.80 44.16
CA SER A 741 -26.72 35.85 44.87
C SER A 741 -25.56 35.26 45.67
N ARG A 742 -24.37 35.89 45.55
CA ARG A 742 -23.14 35.69 46.33
C ARG A 742 -22.91 34.26 46.81
N GLY A 743 -21.96 33.56 46.18
CA GLY A 743 -21.26 32.48 46.86
C GLY A 743 -20.62 33.05 48.13
N THR A 744 -21.27 32.88 49.27
CA THR A 744 -20.60 32.94 50.57
C THR A 744 -19.56 31.85 50.53
N ALA A 745 -18.29 32.26 50.52
CA ALA A 745 -17.19 31.35 50.77
C ALA A 745 -17.45 30.63 52.10
N PRO A 746 -17.23 29.30 52.21
CA PRO A 746 -16.81 28.75 53.49
C PRO A 746 -15.49 29.38 53.92
#